data_AF-A0A9E4X8E1-F1
#
_entry.id   AF-A0A9E4X8E1-F1
#
_cell.length_a   1.000
_cell.length_b   1.000
_cell.length_c   1.000
_cell.angle_alpha   90.00
_cell.angle_beta   90.00
_cell.angle_gamma   90.00
#
_symmetry.space_group_name_H-M   'P 1'
#
loop_
_entity.id
_entity.type
_entity.pdbx_description
1 polymer ?
#
loop_
_entity_poly.entity_id
_entity_poly.type
_entity_poly.pdbx_seq_one_letter_code
_entity_poly.pdbx_strand_id
1 'polypeptide(L)'
;RRADLLLLAWVVPTFLFLETFEVKFLRYVFPLIPFLILMASRMLIWLVETSRVPSRIPTLVSSPFLRPSTGDGYATLARGFRPLHWSFWAANPTVRRYLLASSVGLLAVVVAATAFYSLAFQRVYAKDHPAVEASRWINQNVPPGTAIVSDNHWDEFVPDLYGYQVWQFPVYNEPDSRNKMDTLAQRLSRSEYLVFYSNRPYSSVSRAPDRYPRSINYYRLLFQGELGYRLVKQFTNHPQLAGVSFQADPFKRAGLPVPQLVSSTKSSRIALNLGYADDNVTGYDHPQVMVFRNQEHFSNITLLSKLAKSPVSDRPDRKLGLMLSDQEKDTQRSGGTWSEIIHRESWTNQLPVLAWLLAVELVYLAALPLAMFIFRPLPDRGIVLARIFGLLGVSYVSWLLVSLGWLGFSVTSSLLGLLAVALLSSVVLLLRWREIKEFLRQHWRLLLVGEVIFLLAFLAFVAIRAANPDLWHPYRGGEKPMELAYLNAVIRSTSLPPFDPWFAGGYMNYYYWGYFVLAGLVRVTGILPTVAFNLAVPLFFALTFTGAYSVVYNLTEGLRRSEERSGEDSSEADSPTAEPPTSALRRINLWSPIGAGLVAGLFMSVMGNLDGAFQLIQGTWHKVVNGGAFPSFDFWRSSRMIPTTENMDPSPLAFWVPEKIAGTPDMSFHITEFPFFTFLFADLHAHMMVIPFTLLVIGLGLSLVLGLRSSGWVWPIAASAALALAMGALWVINSWDYPSYLLLTLGLLALAVYLRQGGVSGRLGILAVMATGVVVLSVVAFLPFHAAYETFQNGLDPSKWRTPIDRYLAIHGLFLFVIGTFLVYYARPTLVQLAASLLPARLRGAGNRSDGPLSGWWLFLVKSGVGLGLLMLLYLAVAGFWTAAMLAGLLVLAGLSVAQALSVESGERPFLAVPLVLLGMALAISLGVDIVRLEGDIGRMNTLFKYYLEVWVLFSLASAFMLWYLGYRGFFRGWRWSGRLWVGVLAVLLASSLVYTGMGTRVRLADRFNPGPVTLDGTAYMNAAVHVESDQPVSLKWDREAIRWLQDNAVGSPVVLEAHHDQYHWSGRIATYTGLPTVLGWPWHQIQQRMDYDYAVRERATAVAAFYNTSDLRLAQDILKKYDVEYIVVGELERVHYSQAGLDKFAELADAGLISLVFHNEGVTIYQSLN
;
A
#
# COMPACT_ATOMS: atom_id res chain seq x y z
N ARG A 1 -12.90 -6.50 -45.40
CA ARG A 1 -12.67 -5.41 -46.39
C ARG A 1 -12.29 -4.14 -45.63
N ARG A 2 -11.76 -3.08 -46.29
CA ARG A 2 -11.33 -1.83 -45.62
C ARG A 2 -12.44 -1.13 -44.81
N ALA A 3 -13.69 -1.19 -45.27
CA ALA A 3 -14.84 -0.62 -44.55
C ALA A 3 -15.18 -1.36 -43.24
N ASP A 4 -14.98 -2.69 -43.19
CA ASP A 4 -15.22 -3.48 -41.98
C ASP A 4 -14.15 -3.17 -40.91
N LEU A 5 -12.92 -2.87 -41.34
CA LEU A 5 -11.84 -2.42 -40.45
C LEU A 5 -12.12 -1.05 -39.83
N LEU A 6 -12.83 -0.16 -40.53
CA LEU A 6 -13.20 1.16 -40.00
C LEU A 6 -14.21 1.04 -38.85
N LEU A 7 -15.19 0.15 -38.97
CA LEU A 7 -16.16 -0.14 -37.90
C LEU A 7 -15.47 -0.82 -36.70
N LEU A 8 -14.59 -1.80 -36.97
CA LEU A 8 -13.82 -2.49 -35.92
C LEU A 8 -12.82 -1.58 -35.21
N ALA A 9 -12.21 -0.64 -35.92
CA ALA A 9 -11.29 0.35 -35.35
C ALA A 9 -11.97 1.31 -34.36
N TRP A 10 -13.30 1.43 -34.40
CA TRP A 10 -14.07 2.16 -33.40
C TRP A 10 -14.59 1.23 -32.29
N VAL A 11 -15.14 0.06 -32.64
CA VAL A 11 -15.77 -0.84 -31.67
C VAL A 11 -14.72 -1.46 -30.73
N VAL A 12 -13.61 -1.98 -31.25
CA VAL A 12 -12.62 -2.72 -30.45
C VAL A 12 -11.90 -1.83 -29.44
N PRO A 13 -11.33 -0.66 -29.81
CA PRO A 13 -10.65 0.20 -28.84
C PRO A 13 -11.61 0.75 -27.79
N THR A 14 -12.87 1.02 -28.15
CA THR A 14 -13.85 1.53 -27.18
C THR A 14 -14.29 0.43 -26.20
N PHE A 15 -14.47 -0.82 -26.63
CA PHE A 15 -14.70 -1.93 -25.69
C PHE A 15 -13.49 -2.16 -24.79
N LEU A 16 -12.28 -2.16 -25.35
CA LEU A 16 -11.05 -2.26 -24.55
C LEU A 16 -10.96 -1.11 -23.54
N PHE A 17 -11.28 0.11 -23.96
CA PHE A 17 -11.34 1.27 -23.09
C PHE A 17 -12.38 1.09 -21.97
N LEU A 18 -13.64 0.77 -22.29
CA LEU A 18 -14.71 0.57 -21.30
C LEU A 18 -14.43 -0.58 -20.33
N GLU A 19 -13.84 -1.69 -20.79
CA GLU A 19 -13.40 -2.81 -19.94
C GLU A 19 -12.23 -2.41 -19.04
N THR A 20 -11.26 -1.64 -19.54
CA THR A 20 -10.13 -1.15 -18.74
C THR A 20 -10.60 -0.29 -17.56
N PHE A 21 -11.76 0.35 -17.66
CA PHE A 21 -12.37 1.16 -16.60
C PHE A 21 -13.48 0.43 -15.82
N GLU A 22 -13.64 -0.88 -16.02
CA GLU A 22 -14.69 -1.71 -15.38
C GLU A 22 -16.08 -1.06 -15.43
N VAL A 23 -16.45 -0.44 -16.55
CA VAL A 23 -17.63 0.42 -16.60
C VAL A 23 -18.92 -0.39 -16.37
N LYS A 24 -19.53 -0.22 -15.19
CA LYS A 24 -20.68 -1.02 -14.72
C LYS A 24 -22.04 -0.56 -15.26
N PHE A 25 -22.09 0.50 -16.07
CA PHE A 25 -23.35 1.11 -16.56
C PHE A 25 -23.46 1.08 -18.09
N LEU A 26 -24.55 0.50 -18.59
CA LEU A 26 -24.84 0.36 -20.02
C LEU A 26 -24.93 1.69 -20.78
N ARG A 27 -25.25 2.81 -20.10
CA ARG A 27 -25.36 4.13 -20.75
C ARG A 27 -24.07 4.60 -21.43
N TYR A 28 -22.91 4.16 -20.94
CA TYR A 28 -21.62 4.52 -21.54
C TYR A 28 -21.32 3.73 -22.83
N VAL A 29 -22.14 2.72 -23.15
CA VAL A 29 -22.12 1.98 -24.42
C VAL A 29 -22.97 2.69 -25.48
N PHE A 30 -23.80 3.69 -25.12
CA PHE A 30 -24.66 4.40 -26.08
C PHE A 30 -23.93 4.99 -27.30
N PRO A 31 -22.74 5.59 -27.18
CA PRO A 31 -21.99 6.07 -28.35
C PRO A 31 -21.59 4.95 -29.33
N LEU A 32 -21.54 3.69 -28.88
CA LEU A 32 -21.22 2.53 -29.72
C LEU A 32 -22.43 1.97 -30.46
N ILE A 33 -23.65 2.25 -30.00
CA ILE A 33 -24.88 1.68 -30.58
C ILE A 33 -24.98 1.91 -32.09
N PRO A 34 -24.74 3.11 -32.65
CA PRO A 34 -24.80 3.31 -34.11
C PRO A 34 -23.81 2.41 -34.87
N PHE A 35 -22.59 2.24 -34.36
CA PHE A 35 -21.56 1.40 -34.98
C PHE A 35 -21.89 -0.08 -34.87
N LEU A 36 -22.45 -0.52 -33.74
CA LEU A 36 -22.92 -1.88 -33.54
C LEU A 36 -24.11 -2.21 -34.45
N ILE A 37 -25.04 -1.28 -34.65
CA ILE A 37 -26.16 -1.42 -35.61
C ILE A 37 -25.64 -1.53 -37.04
N LEU A 38 -24.69 -0.67 -37.43
CA LEU A 38 -24.07 -0.73 -38.76
C LEU A 38 -23.29 -2.04 -38.97
N MET A 39 -22.57 -2.50 -37.96
CA MET A 39 -21.84 -3.75 -37.98
C MET A 39 -22.78 -4.96 -38.07
N ALA A 40 -23.85 -5.01 -37.27
CA ALA A 40 -24.85 -6.06 -37.30
C ALA A 40 -25.57 -6.11 -38.67
N SER A 41 -25.97 -4.95 -39.20
CA SER A 41 -26.56 -4.82 -40.53
C SER A 41 -25.60 -5.33 -41.62
N ARG A 42 -24.32 -4.94 -41.53
CA ARG A 42 -23.26 -5.39 -42.44
C ARG A 42 -23.01 -6.90 -42.35
N MET A 43 -23.04 -7.48 -41.15
CA MET A 43 -22.88 -8.92 -40.92
C MET A 43 -24.04 -9.73 -41.50
N LEU A 44 -25.28 -9.26 -41.33
CA LEU A 44 -26.47 -9.89 -41.92
C LEU A 44 -26.41 -9.86 -43.46
N ILE A 45 -26.02 -8.71 -44.04
CA ILE A 45 -25.79 -8.60 -45.48
C ILE A 45 -24.64 -9.52 -45.93
N TRP A 46 -23.54 -9.57 -45.18
CA TRP A 46 -22.40 -10.43 -45.47
C TRP A 46 -22.77 -11.91 -45.46
N LEU A 47 -23.62 -12.37 -44.53
CA LEU A 47 -24.16 -13.73 -44.50
C LEU A 47 -24.99 -14.08 -45.75
N VAL A 48 -25.75 -13.11 -46.27
CA VAL A 48 -26.49 -13.26 -47.54
C VAL A 48 -25.55 -13.20 -48.75
N GLU A 49 -24.55 -12.33 -48.75
CA GLU A 49 -23.55 -12.21 -49.83
C GLU A 49 -22.68 -13.48 -49.94
N THR A 50 -22.18 -13.99 -48.81
CA THR A 50 -21.32 -15.17 -48.77
C THR A 50 -22.05 -16.46 -49.13
N SER A 51 -23.35 -16.55 -48.83
CA SER A 51 -24.19 -17.66 -49.32
C SER A 51 -24.51 -17.56 -50.82
N ARG A 52 -24.34 -16.38 -51.44
CA ARG A 52 -24.53 -16.16 -52.90
C ARG A 52 -23.30 -16.42 -53.76
N VAL A 53 -22.06 -16.28 -53.26
CA VAL A 53 -20.84 -16.35 -54.10
C VAL A 53 -20.38 -17.80 -54.36
N PRO A 54 -20.19 -18.23 -55.62
CA PRO A 54 -19.49 -19.50 -55.92
C PRO A 54 -18.00 -19.35 -55.58
N SER A 55 -17.45 -20.33 -54.85
CA SER A 55 -16.07 -20.32 -54.37
C SER A 55 -15.06 -20.28 -55.53
N ARG A 56 -14.64 -19.08 -55.95
CA ARG A 56 -13.33 -18.88 -56.58
C ARG A 56 -12.34 -18.55 -55.47
N ILE A 57 -11.36 -19.42 -55.29
CA ILE A 57 -10.22 -19.23 -54.37
C ILE A 57 -9.45 -17.97 -54.81
N PRO A 58 -9.36 -16.91 -54.00
CA PRO A 58 -8.46 -15.79 -54.29
C PRO A 58 -7.06 -16.18 -53.79
N THR A 59 -6.14 -16.39 -54.71
CA THR A 59 -4.69 -16.46 -54.46
C THR A 59 -4.22 -15.12 -53.89
N LEU A 60 -4.08 -15.04 -52.57
CA LEU A 60 -3.64 -13.86 -51.83
C LEU A 60 -2.16 -14.01 -51.42
N VAL A 61 -1.25 -14.04 -52.40
CA VAL A 61 0.19 -13.82 -52.18
C VAL A 61 0.77 -13.05 -53.37
N SER A 62 0.59 -11.73 -53.37
CA SER A 62 1.39 -10.82 -54.21
C SER A 62 1.36 -9.41 -53.59
N SER A 63 2.13 -9.23 -52.51
CA SER A 63 2.50 -7.91 -51.99
C SER A 63 3.91 -7.56 -52.50
N PRO A 64 4.19 -6.34 -53.01
CA PRO A 64 5.49 -5.99 -53.59
C PRO A 64 6.61 -5.74 -52.57
N PHE A 65 6.33 -5.84 -51.25
CA PHE A 65 7.23 -5.37 -50.19
C PHE A 65 8.24 -6.41 -49.66
N LEU A 66 8.28 -7.61 -50.22
CA LEU A 66 9.24 -8.65 -49.84
C LEU A 66 10.00 -9.13 -51.07
N ARG A 67 11.07 -8.42 -51.44
CA ARG A 67 12.14 -9.03 -52.25
C ARG A 67 13.02 -9.87 -51.32
N PRO A 68 13.19 -11.17 -51.57
CA PRO A 68 14.12 -11.98 -50.79
C PRO A 68 15.53 -11.75 -51.32
N SER A 69 16.40 -11.16 -50.50
CA SER A 69 17.84 -11.34 -50.63
C SER A 69 18.26 -12.46 -49.67
N THR A 70 18.59 -13.61 -50.27
CA THR A 70 19.50 -14.66 -49.79
C THR A 70 19.32 -15.22 -48.36
N GLY A 71 19.03 -16.52 -48.29
CA GLY A 71 19.32 -17.38 -47.13
C GLY A 71 18.10 -18.03 -46.50
N ASP A 72 17.96 -19.33 -46.73
CA ASP A 72 16.91 -20.21 -46.18
C ASP A 72 16.78 -20.10 -44.65
N GLY A 73 15.54 -19.96 -44.15
CA GLY A 73 15.30 -20.08 -42.70
C GLY A 73 13.90 -19.74 -42.17
N TYR A 74 13.04 -19.02 -42.90
CA TYR A 74 11.79 -18.48 -42.34
C TYR A 74 10.49 -19.09 -42.92
N ALA A 75 10.51 -20.35 -43.37
CA ALA A 75 9.32 -21.01 -43.94
C ALA A 75 8.43 -21.76 -42.92
N THR A 76 8.82 -21.83 -41.63
CA THR A 76 8.20 -22.76 -40.67
C THR A 76 7.15 -22.15 -39.73
N LEU A 77 7.09 -20.82 -39.58
CA LEU A 77 6.16 -20.16 -38.63
C LEU A 77 4.77 -19.82 -39.21
N ALA A 78 4.59 -19.87 -40.54
CA ALA A 78 3.34 -19.47 -41.19
C ALA A 78 2.29 -20.59 -41.36
N ARG A 79 2.57 -21.82 -40.91
CA ARG A 79 1.65 -22.98 -41.09
C ARG A 79 0.66 -23.22 -39.94
N GLY A 80 0.77 -22.50 -38.83
CA GLY A 80 0.02 -22.77 -37.60
C GLY A 80 -1.42 -22.22 -37.53
N PHE A 81 -1.81 -21.27 -38.39
CA PHE A 81 -3.15 -20.67 -38.36
C PHE A 81 -3.91 -20.97 -39.66
N ARG A 82 -4.56 -22.14 -39.72
CA ARG A 82 -5.66 -22.38 -40.67
C ARG A 82 -6.97 -21.98 -39.99
N PRO A 83 -7.59 -20.84 -40.31
CA PRO A 83 -8.92 -20.52 -39.80
C PRO A 83 -9.92 -21.58 -40.29
N LEU A 84 -10.87 -21.96 -39.42
CA LEU A 84 -11.93 -22.93 -39.72
C LEU A 84 -12.50 -22.73 -41.13
N HIS A 85 -12.37 -23.75 -41.97
CA HIS A 85 -12.77 -23.72 -43.38
C HIS A 85 -14.32 -23.76 -43.52
N TRP A 86 -14.95 -22.58 -43.51
CA TRP A 86 -16.31 -22.34 -44.03
C TRP A 86 -16.50 -22.89 -45.47
N SER A 87 -15.38 -23.12 -46.18
CA SER A 87 -15.35 -23.68 -47.53
C SER A 87 -15.87 -25.12 -47.66
N PHE A 88 -15.97 -25.89 -46.57
CA PHE A 88 -16.47 -27.27 -46.63
C PHE A 88 -18.00 -27.35 -46.83
N TRP A 89 -18.75 -26.39 -46.28
CA TRP A 89 -20.22 -26.33 -46.40
C TRP A 89 -20.68 -25.65 -47.71
N ALA A 90 -19.83 -24.81 -48.31
CA ALA A 90 -20.15 -24.03 -49.51
C ALA A 90 -20.06 -24.81 -50.85
N ALA A 91 -19.51 -26.03 -50.85
CA ALA A 91 -19.33 -26.85 -52.04
C ALA A 91 -20.58 -27.68 -52.43
N ASN A 92 -21.50 -27.93 -51.49
CA ASN A 92 -22.71 -28.71 -51.73
C ASN A 92 -23.90 -27.80 -52.11
N PRO A 93 -24.48 -27.91 -53.33
CA PRO A 93 -25.54 -27.03 -53.80
C PRO A 93 -26.83 -27.09 -52.98
N THR A 94 -27.14 -28.23 -52.35
CA THR A 94 -28.31 -28.40 -51.48
C THR A 94 -28.12 -27.63 -50.18
N VAL A 95 -26.96 -27.77 -49.56
CA VAL A 95 -26.58 -27.04 -48.33
C VAL A 95 -26.58 -25.53 -48.58
N ARG A 96 -26.08 -25.07 -49.72
CA ARG A 96 -26.09 -23.66 -50.11
C ARG A 96 -27.51 -23.09 -50.23
N ARG A 97 -28.46 -23.86 -50.77
CA ARG A 97 -29.87 -23.44 -50.85
C ARG A 97 -30.49 -23.28 -49.46
N TYR A 98 -30.21 -24.21 -48.54
CA TYR A 98 -30.64 -24.09 -47.15
C TYR A 98 -29.96 -22.94 -46.42
N LEU A 99 -28.65 -22.73 -46.62
CA LEU A 99 -27.91 -21.60 -46.03
C LEU A 99 -28.42 -20.25 -46.53
N LEU A 100 -28.68 -20.11 -47.83
CA LEU A 100 -29.27 -18.89 -48.38
C LEU A 100 -30.68 -18.65 -47.85
N ALA A 101 -31.54 -19.69 -47.84
CA ALA A 101 -32.88 -19.59 -47.29
C ALA A 101 -32.88 -19.23 -45.79
N SER A 102 -31.94 -19.81 -45.03
CA SER A 102 -31.78 -19.54 -43.60
C SER A 102 -31.24 -18.13 -43.34
N SER A 103 -30.26 -17.67 -44.12
CA SER A 103 -29.70 -16.30 -44.01
C SER A 103 -30.73 -15.23 -44.39
N VAL A 104 -31.51 -15.46 -45.45
CA VAL A 104 -32.61 -14.56 -45.86
C VAL A 104 -33.74 -14.60 -44.83
N GLY A 105 -34.09 -15.79 -44.32
CA GLY A 105 -35.06 -15.96 -43.25
C GLY A 105 -34.66 -15.24 -41.97
N LEU A 106 -33.39 -15.36 -41.56
CA LEU A 106 -32.83 -14.66 -40.40
C LEU A 106 -32.90 -13.14 -40.58
N LEU A 107 -32.50 -12.62 -41.75
CA LEU A 107 -32.61 -11.19 -42.07
C LEU A 107 -34.06 -10.72 -41.95
N ALA A 108 -35.02 -11.47 -42.52
CA ALA A 108 -36.44 -11.13 -42.47
C ALA A 108 -36.98 -11.14 -41.02
N VAL A 109 -36.62 -12.14 -40.22
CA VAL A 109 -37.01 -12.25 -38.81
C VAL A 109 -36.45 -11.08 -38.00
N VAL A 110 -35.17 -10.75 -38.16
CA VAL A 110 -34.53 -9.64 -37.42
C VAL A 110 -35.21 -8.32 -37.78
N VAL A 111 -35.39 -8.03 -39.07
CA VAL A 111 -36.06 -6.80 -39.51
C VAL A 111 -37.50 -6.73 -38.99
N ALA A 112 -38.26 -7.82 -39.09
CA ALA A 112 -39.64 -7.86 -38.61
C ALA A 112 -39.74 -7.71 -37.08
N ALA A 113 -38.86 -8.36 -36.32
CA ALA A 113 -38.84 -8.27 -34.86
C ALA A 113 -38.44 -6.86 -34.38
N THR A 114 -37.42 -6.25 -35.01
CA THR A 114 -37.03 -4.87 -34.72
C THR A 114 -38.17 -3.91 -35.05
N ALA A 115 -38.80 -4.02 -36.22
CA ALA A 115 -39.93 -3.18 -36.58
C ALA A 115 -41.12 -3.36 -35.62
N PHE A 116 -41.43 -4.60 -35.22
CA PHE A 116 -42.50 -4.91 -34.27
C PHE A 116 -42.26 -4.24 -32.92
N TYR A 117 -41.05 -4.36 -32.36
CA TYR A 117 -40.71 -3.73 -31.08
C TYR A 117 -40.69 -2.20 -31.17
N SER A 118 -40.11 -1.62 -32.24
CA SER A 118 -40.09 -0.17 -32.44
C SER A 118 -41.50 0.42 -32.53
N LEU A 119 -42.41 -0.23 -33.26
CA LEU A 119 -43.81 0.19 -33.36
C LEU A 119 -44.55 0.00 -32.02
N ALA A 120 -44.26 -1.06 -31.27
CA ALA A 120 -44.79 -1.26 -29.92
C ALA A 120 -44.35 -0.17 -28.94
N PHE A 121 -43.09 0.25 -29.04
CA PHE A 121 -42.50 1.31 -28.20
C PHE A 121 -43.06 2.69 -28.55
N GLN A 122 -43.24 3.02 -29.83
CA GLN A 122 -43.84 4.30 -30.23
C GLN A 122 -45.25 4.52 -29.64
N ARG A 123 -45.99 3.44 -29.38
CA ARG A 123 -47.31 3.53 -28.74
C ARG A 123 -47.26 4.03 -27.30
N VAL A 124 -46.10 4.00 -26.63
CA VAL A 124 -45.90 4.64 -25.32
C VAL A 124 -46.21 6.13 -25.41
N TYR A 125 -45.71 6.80 -26.45
CA TYR A 125 -45.92 8.24 -26.69
C TYR A 125 -47.27 8.59 -27.29
N ALA A 126 -48.10 7.58 -27.61
CA ALA A 126 -49.46 7.79 -28.11
C ALA A 126 -50.51 7.93 -26.99
N LYS A 127 -50.08 7.87 -25.72
CA LYS A 127 -50.91 8.14 -24.54
C LYS A 127 -50.25 9.20 -23.67
N ASP A 128 -51.03 9.73 -22.74
CA ASP A 128 -50.50 10.64 -21.74
C ASP A 128 -49.43 9.97 -20.87
N HIS A 129 -48.48 10.76 -20.41
CA HIS A 129 -47.42 10.28 -19.51
C HIS A 129 -48.04 9.80 -18.19
N PRO A 130 -47.63 8.65 -17.62
CA PRO A 130 -48.23 8.09 -16.39
C PRO A 130 -48.28 9.07 -15.21
N ALA A 131 -47.26 9.93 -15.05
CA ALA A 131 -47.25 10.95 -14.00
C ALA A 131 -48.32 12.05 -14.22
N VAL A 132 -48.61 12.41 -15.47
CA VAL A 132 -49.67 13.37 -15.80
C VAL A 132 -51.05 12.74 -15.55
N GLU A 133 -51.25 11.47 -15.91
CA GLU A 133 -52.48 10.75 -15.59
C GLU A 133 -52.69 10.64 -14.07
N ALA A 134 -51.62 10.33 -13.33
CA ALA A 134 -51.65 10.28 -11.87
C ALA A 134 -51.98 11.63 -11.24
N SER A 135 -51.36 12.71 -11.74
CA SER A 135 -51.66 14.07 -11.30
C SER A 135 -53.12 14.45 -11.51
N ARG A 136 -53.67 14.21 -12.70
CA ARG A 136 -55.09 14.47 -12.98
C ARG A 136 -55.99 13.67 -12.06
N TRP A 137 -55.66 12.41 -11.83
CA TRP A 137 -56.42 11.57 -10.92
C TRP A 137 -56.37 12.10 -9.47
N ILE A 138 -55.20 12.49 -8.97
CA ILE A 138 -55.06 13.07 -7.63
C ILE A 138 -55.87 14.37 -7.53
N ASN A 139 -55.73 15.29 -8.48
CA ASN A 139 -56.46 16.56 -8.52
C ASN A 139 -58.00 16.39 -8.60
N GLN A 140 -58.48 15.29 -9.17
CA GLN A 140 -59.92 14.99 -9.25
C GLN A 140 -60.47 14.24 -8.03
N ASN A 141 -59.63 13.50 -7.30
CA ASN A 141 -60.09 12.54 -6.28
C ASN A 141 -59.58 12.84 -4.86
N VAL A 142 -58.62 13.76 -4.70
CA VAL A 142 -58.00 14.10 -3.41
C VAL A 142 -58.25 15.58 -3.09
N PRO A 143 -58.83 15.91 -1.92
CA PRO A 143 -59.09 17.30 -1.53
C PRO A 143 -57.80 18.15 -1.47
N PRO A 144 -57.81 19.40 -1.97
CA PRO A 144 -56.68 20.32 -1.81
C PRO A 144 -56.30 20.52 -0.34
N GLY A 145 -55.02 20.70 -0.04
CA GLY A 145 -54.47 20.85 1.31
C GLY A 145 -54.13 19.52 2.01
N THR A 146 -54.52 18.38 1.44
CA THR A 146 -54.20 17.05 1.99
C THR A 146 -52.68 16.82 2.05
N ALA A 147 -52.21 16.21 3.14
CA ALA A 147 -50.80 15.85 3.30
C ALA A 147 -50.45 14.57 2.54
N ILE A 148 -49.38 14.63 1.74
CA ILE A 148 -48.91 13.55 0.87
C ILE A 148 -47.44 13.27 1.18
N VAL A 149 -47.11 12.00 1.43
CA VAL A 149 -45.71 11.55 1.47
C VAL A 149 -45.29 11.14 0.06
N SER A 150 -44.22 11.72 -0.45
CA SER A 150 -43.67 11.41 -1.77
C SER A 150 -42.34 10.66 -1.62
N ASP A 151 -42.22 9.52 -2.26
CA ASP A 151 -40.97 8.75 -2.31
C ASP A 151 -40.35 8.82 -3.70
N ASN A 152 -39.76 9.98 -3.99
CA ASN A 152 -39.17 10.32 -5.28
C ASN A 152 -37.80 11.00 -5.11
N HIS A 153 -37.05 10.63 -4.07
CA HIS A 153 -35.74 11.23 -3.80
C HIS A 153 -34.76 10.94 -4.94
N TRP A 154 -34.17 11.99 -5.54
CA TRP A 154 -33.37 11.92 -6.77
C TRP A 154 -34.15 11.40 -8.00
N ASP A 155 -35.45 11.64 -8.02
CA ASP A 155 -36.37 11.28 -9.09
C ASP A 155 -37.26 12.48 -9.47
N GLU A 156 -38.04 12.36 -10.55
CA GLU A 156 -38.99 13.40 -10.93
C GLU A 156 -40.20 13.49 -9.98
N PHE A 157 -40.93 14.59 -10.02
CA PHE A 157 -42.17 14.78 -9.25
C PHE A 157 -43.39 14.47 -10.11
N VAL A 158 -44.45 13.98 -9.47
CA VAL A 158 -45.78 14.01 -10.08
C VAL A 158 -46.18 15.48 -10.27
N PRO A 159 -46.47 15.94 -11.50
CA PRO A 159 -46.72 17.34 -11.80
C PRO A 159 -48.03 17.86 -11.15
N ASP A 160 -48.22 19.18 -11.10
CA ASP A 160 -49.44 19.85 -10.65
C ASP A 160 -49.97 19.43 -9.27
N LEU A 161 -49.06 19.16 -8.31
CA LEU A 161 -49.39 18.89 -6.91
C LEU A 161 -49.20 20.10 -5.97
N TYR A 162 -49.11 21.32 -6.50
CA TYR A 162 -48.86 22.54 -5.72
C TYR A 162 -49.96 22.86 -4.69
N GLY A 163 -51.17 22.33 -4.89
CA GLY A 163 -52.30 22.47 -3.97
C GLY A 163 -52.27 21.55 -2.74
N TYR A 164 -51.23 20.73 -2.56
CA TYR A 164 -51.12 19.71 -1.50
C TYR A 164 -49.90 19.94 -0.60
N GLN A 165 -49.92 19.40 0.62
CA GLN A 165 -48.76 19.44 1.51
C GLN A 165 -47.86 18.22 1.24
N VAL A 166 -46.97 18.34 0.27
CA VAL A 166 -46.08 17.25 -0.15
C VAL A 166 -44.79 17.26 0.67
N TRP A 167 -44.47 16.15 1.32
CA TRP A 167 -43.17 15.91 1.96
C TRP A 167 -42.43 14.79 1.26
N GLN A 168 -41.20 15.06 0.81
CA GLN A 168 -40.35 14.07 0.17
C GLN A 168 -39.54 13.28 1.22
N PHE A 169 -39.56 11.95 1.13
CA PHE A 169 -38.78 11.09 2.02
C PHE A 169 -37.29 11.11 1.66
N PRO A 170 -36.36 11.53 2.56
CA PRO A 170 -34.94 11.66 2.24
C PRO A 170 -34.20 10.30 2.32
N VAL A 171 -34.51 9.40 1.39
CA VAL A 171 -33.89 8.07 1.25
C VAL A 171 -32.34 8.05 1.34
N TYR A 172 -31.60 8.84 0.56
CA TYR A 172 -30.13 8.70 0.45
C TYR A 172 -29.28 9.66 1.29
N ASN A 173 -29.77 10.89 1.52
CA ASN A 173 -28.96 11.99 2.06
C ASN A 173 -28.81 11.93 3.59
N GLU A 174 -29.62 11.12 4.28
CA GLU A 174 -29.57 10.93 5.72
C GLU A 174 -29.12 9.51 6.09
N PRO A 175 -28.28 9.34 7.14
CA PRO A 175 -27.95 8.04 7.68
C PRO A 175 -29.22 7.23 8.00
N ASP A 176 -29.22 5.92 7.75
CA ASP A 176 -30.37 5.04 7.99
C ASP A 176 -30.58 4.76 9.49
N SER A 177 -30.86 5.81 10.24
CA SER A 177 -30.87 5.90 11.68
C SER A 177 -32.28 5.77 12.26
N ARG A 178 -32.37 5.63 13.59
CA ARG A 178 -33.65 5.68 14.30
C ARG A 178 -34.34 7.03 14.15
N ASN A 179 -33.59 8.14 14.13
CA ASN A 179 -34.14 9.49 14.01
C ASN A 179 -34.82 9.71 12.64
N LYS A 180 -34.23 9.16 11.57
CA LYS A 180 -34.83 9.15 10.23
C LYS A 180 -36.17 8.38 10.23
N MET A 181 -36.22 7.24 10.91
CA MET A 181 -37.45 6.43 11.02
C MET A 181 -38.53 7.11 11.88
N ASP A 182 -38.16 7.85 12.93
CA ASP A 182 -39.09 8.65 13.72
C ASP A 182 -39.70 9.78 12.87
N THR A 183 -38.87 10.50 12.13
CA THR A 183 -39.37 11.52 11.18
C THR A 183 -40.32 10.92 10.15
N LEU A 184 -39.98 9.77 9.57
CA LEU A 184 -40.86 9.06 8.64
C LEU A 184 -42.17 8.62 9.29
N ALA A 185 -42.13 8.03 10.48
CA ALA A 185 -43.31 7.60 11.23
C ALA A 185 -44.26 8.78 11.53
N GLN A 186 -43.71 9.92 11.93
CA GLN A 186 -44.47 11.15 12.15
C GLN A 186 -45.16 11.63 10.88
N ARG A 187 -44.44 11.62 9.74
CA ARG A 187 -44.97 12.06 8.45
C ARG A 187 -46.05 11.12 7.91
N LEU A 188 -45.85 9.81 8.03
CA LEU A 188 -46.86 8.80 7.67
C LEU A 188 -48.11 8.91 8.56
N SER A 189 -47.96 9.12 9.86
CA SER A 189 -49.13 9.25 10.76
C SER A 189 -50.06 10.41 10.41
N ARG A 190 -49.56 11.44 9.71
CA ARG A 190 -50.29 12.67 9.36
C ARG A 190 -50.72 12.73 7.90
N SER A 191 -50.25 11.83 7.03
CA SER A 191 -50.56 11.85 5.60
C SER A 191 -51.69 10.88 5.26
N GLU A 192 -52.57 11.31 4.35
CA GLU A 192 -53.64 10.44 3.84
C GLU A 192 -53.18 9.63 2.64
N TYR A 193 -52.22 10.15 1.87
CA TYR A 193 -51.73 9.52 0.65
C TYR A 193 -50.21 9.41 0.64
N LEU A 194 -49.74 8.36 -0.03
CA LEU A 194 -48.33 8.12 -0.31
C LEU A 194 -48.15 7.83 -1.79
N VAL A 195 -47.22 8.54 -2.43
CA VAL A 195 -47.04 8.50 -3.88
C VAL A 195 -45.60 8.11 -4.24
N PHE A 196 -45.48 7.16 -5.17
CA PHE A 196 -44.23 6.82 -5.84
C PHE A 196 -44.29 7.32 -7.28
N TYR A 197 -43.26 8.03 -7.72
CA TYR A 197 -43.10 8.39 -9.13
C TYR A 197 -42.63 7.20 -9.97
N SER A 198 -41.56 6.53 -9.54
CA SER A 198 -41.00 5.36 -10.23
C SER A 198 -40.56 4.25 -9.25
N ASN A 199 -39.88 3.24 -9.79
CA ASN A 199 -39.23 2.18 -9.05
C ASN A 199 -37.83 2.53 -8.51
N ARG A 200 -37.25 3.69 -8.84
CA ARG A 200 -35.86 4.04 -8.53
C ARG A 200 -35.51 3.95 -7.04
N PRO A 201 -36.26 4.56 -6.09
CA PRO A 201 -35.82 4.60 -4.69
C PRO A 201 -35.83 3.24 -3.99
N TYR A 202 -36.93 2.47 -4.11
CA TYR A 202 -37.03 1.18 -3.42
C TYR A 202 -36.20 0.07 -4.08
N SER A 203 -35.97 0.14 -5.40
CA SER A 203 -35.15 -0.85 -6.10
C SER A 203 -33.65 -0.65 -5.91
N SER A 204 -33.19 0.59 -5.66
CA SER A 204 -31.78 0.88 -5.40
C SER A 204 -31.40 0.51 -3.97
N VAL A 205 -32.22 0.92 -2.99
CA VAL A 205 -32.00 0.76 -1.54
C VAL A 205 -31.98 -0.71 -1.14
N SER A 206 -32.90 -1.50 -1.69
CA SER A 206 -33.01 -2.95 -1.42
C SER A 206 -31.77 -3.76 -1.81
N ARG A 207 -30.92 -3.24 -2.70
CA ARG A 207 -29.67 -3.89 -3.11
C ARG A 207 -28.48 -3.57 -2.20
N ALA A 208 -28.65 -2.66 -1.24
CA ALA A 208 -27.60 -2.25 -0.29
C ALA A 208 -28.08 -2.43 1.17
N PRO A 209 -28.39 -3.66 1.60
CA PRO A 209 -28.98 -3.92 2.91
C PRO A 209 -28.10 -3.55 4.10
N ASP A 210 -26.77 -3.53 3.92
CA ASP A 210 -25.84 -3.13 4.98
C ASP A 210 -25.88 -1.62 5.24
N ARG A 211 -26.24 -0.82 4.23
CA ARG A 211 -26.34 0.64 4.33
C ARG A 211 -27.74 1.12 4.72
N TYR A 212 -28.78 0.38 4.32
CA TYR A 212 -30.18 0.81 4.46
C TYR A 212 -31.14 -0.23 5.09
N PRO A 213 -30.78 -0.90 6.20
CA PRO A 213 -31.59 -1.98 6.78
C PRO A 213 -33.00 -1.56 7.21
N ARG A 214 -33.18 -0.34 7.72
CA ARG A 214 -34.46 0.18 8.22
C ARG A 214 -35.32 0.70 7.09
N SER A 215 -34.74 1.39 6.10
CA SER A 215 -35.46 1.81 4.89
C SER A 215 -35.97 0.60 4.07
N ILE A 216 -35.22 -0.51 4.02
CA ILE A 216 -35.72 -1.77 3.43
C ILE A 216 -36.93 -2.31 4.20
N ASN A 217 -36.86 -2.29 5.53
CA ASN A 217 -37.98 -2.73 6.37
C ASN A 217 -39.23 -1.89 6.12
N TYR A 218 -39.08 -0.57 6.01
CA TYR A 218 -40.15 0.34 5.61
C TYR A 218 -40.83 -0.11 4.30
N TYR A 219 -40.06 -0.34 3.22
CA TYR A 219 -40.63 -0.77 1.93
C TYR A 219 -41.35 -2.11 2.01
N ARG A 220 -40.77 -3.07 2.74
CA ARG A 220 -41.36 -4.40 2.93
C ARG A 220 -42.73 -4.30 3.60
N LEU A 221 -42.79 -3.61 4.74
CA LEU A 221 -44.02 -3.43 5.52
C LEU A 221 -45.06 -2.61 4.74
N LEU A 222 -44.62 -1.59 3.98
CA LEU A 222 -45.50 -0.78 3.15
C LEU A 222 -46.19 -1.62 2.07
N PHE A 223 -45.43 -2.41 1.30
CA PHE A 223 -45.98 -3.19 0.19
C PHE A 223 -46.79 -4.40 0.63
N GLN A 224 -46.58 -4.90 1.86
CA GLN A 224 -47.48 -5.87 2.52
C GLN A 224 -48.76 -5.23 3.08
N GLY A 225 -48.77 -3.89 3.19
CA GLY A 225 -49.86 -3.13 3.79
C GLY A 225 -49.87 -3.13 5.32
N GLU A 226 -48.77 -3.55 5.96
CA GLU A 226 -48.63 -3.59 7.43
C GLU A 226 -48.43 -2.23 8.10
N LEU A 227 -48.23 -1.18 7.29
CA LEU A 227 -48.17 0.21 7.71
C LEU A 227 -49.53 0.93 7.60
N GLY A 228 -50.61 0.23 7.25
CA GLY A 228 -51.95 0.81 7.14
C GLY A 228 -52.25 1.50 5.79
N TYR A 229 -51.30 1.48 4.85
CA TYR A 229 -51.46 1.99 3.50
C TYR A 229 -51.78 0.87 2.51
N ARG A 230 -52.74 1.10 1.61
CA ARG A 230 -53.10 0.16 0.52
C ARG A 230 -52.97 0.82 -0.84
N LEU A 231 -52.52 0.06 -1.84
CA LEU A 231 -52.37 0.54 -3.22
C LEU A 231 -53.76 0.74 -3.85
N VAL A 232 -54.16 2.00 -4.06
CA VAL A 232 -55.47 2.35 -4.63
C VAL A 232 -55.43 2.59 -6.12
N LYS A 233 -54.27 2.99 -6.66
CA LYS A 233 -54.12 3.27 -8.09
C LYS A 233 -52.68 3.05 -8.56
N GLN A 234 -52.55 2.56 -9.78
CA GLN A 234 -51.27 2.39 -10.48
C GLN A 234 -51.41 2.92 -11.90
N PHE A 235 -50.44 3.70 -12.36
CA PHE A 235 -50.36 4.25 -13.71
C PHE A 235 -49.06 3.78 -14.35
N THR A 236 -49.15 3.19 -15.54
CA THR A 236 -47.99 2.76 -16.34
C THR A 236 -48.42 2.55 -17.78
N ASN A 237 -47.50 2.74 -18.73
CA ASN A 237 -47.77 2.56 -20.14
C ASN A 237 -46.69 1.68 -20.80
N HIS A 238 -46.87 0.36 -20.75
CA HIS A 238 -45.92 -0.58 -21.35
C HIS A 238 -45.90 -0.50 -22.89
N PRO A 239 -44.74 -0.69 -23.54
CA PRO A 239 -44.67 -0.91 -24.99
C PRO A 239 -45.62 -2.03 -25.42
N GLN A 240 -46.49 -1.75 -26.38
CA GLN A 240 -47.51 -2.72 -26.80
C GLN A 240 -47.91 -2.60 -28.28
N LEU A 241 -48.08 -3.72 -28.96
CA LEU A 241 -48.59 -3.78 -30.33
C LEU A 241 -49.40 -5.06 -30.54
N ALA A 242 -50.53 -4.96 -31.27
CA ALA A 242 -51.38 -6.10 -31.61
C ALA A 242 -51.79 -7.01 -30.42
N GLY A 243 -51.93 -6.45 -29.21
CA GLY A 243 -52.31 -7.20 -28.01
C GLY A 243 -51.16 -7.89 -27.27
N VAL A 244 -49.92 -7.74 -27.73
CA VAL A 244 -48.69 -8.15 -27.04
C VAL A 244 -48.10 -6.94 -26.30
N SER A 245 -47.84 -7.07 -25.00
CA SER A 245 -47.19 -6.03 -24.17
C SER A 245 -45.85 -6.51 -23.61
N PHE A 246 -44.86 -5.62 -23.59
CA PHE A 246 -43.53 -5.87 -23.02
C PHE A 246 -43.44 -5.22 -21.64
N GLN A 247 -43.32 -6.03 -20.58
CA GLN A 247 -43.40 -5.57 -19.20
C GLN A 247 -42.07 -5.83 -18.47
N ALA A 248 -41.64 -4.86 -17.67
CA ALA A 248 -40.51 -5.01 -16.75
C ALA A 248 -41.00 -5.41 -15.35
N ASP A 249 -40.16 -6.11 -14.61
CA ASP A 249 -40.41 -6.52 -13.23
C ASP A 249 -39.41 -5.84 -12.28
N PRO A 250 -39.79 -4.73 -11.64
CA PRO A 250 -38.91 -4.00 -10.73
C PRO A 250 -38.79 -4.65 -9.34
N PHE A 251 -39.71 -5.55 -8.97
CA PHE A 251 -39.79 -6.10 -7.62
C PHE A 251 -38.94 -7.36 -7.45
N LYS A 252 -38.88 -8.23 -8.46
CA LYS A 252 -38.13 -9.50 -8.38
C LYS A 252 -36.64 -9.29 -8.09
N ARG A 253 -36.02 -8.26 -8.69
CA ARG A 253 -34.61 -7.91 -8.42
C ARG A 253 -34.42 -7.24 -7.05
N ALA A 254 -35.43 -6.51 -6.58
CA ALA A 254 -35.41 -5.83 -5.28
C ALA A 254 -35.69 -6.79 -4.10
N GLY A 255 -36.18 -8.01 -4.34
CA GLY A 255 -36.58 -8.94 -3.28
C GLY A 255 -37.72 -8.40 -2.42
N LEU A 256 -38.52 -7.48 -2.96
CA LEU A 256 -39.65 -6.85 -2.28
C LEU A 256 -40.96 -7.50 -2.70
N PRO A 257 -41.97 -7.57 -1.81
CA PRO A 257 -43.29 -8.07 -2.17
C PRO A 257 -43.97 -7.12 -3.17
N VAL A 258 -44.73 -7.69 -4.11
CA VAL A 258 -45.52 -6.92 -5.07
C VAL A 258 -46.79 -6.41 -4.37
N PRO A 259 -47.04 -5.09 -4.32
CA PRO A 259 -48.26 -4.57 -3.70
C PRO A 259 -49.50 -5.00 -4.49
N GLN A 260 -50.53 -5.47 -3.79
CA GLN A 260 -51.78 -5.91 -4.41
C GLN A 260 -52.67 -4.71 -4.78
N LEU A 261 -53.07 -4.62 -6.05
CA LEU A 261 -53.99 -3.59 -6.54
C LEU A 261 -55.44 -3.99 -6.28
N VAL A 262 -56.24 -3.08 -5.71
CA VAL A 262 -57.64 -3.35 -5.30
C VAL A 262 -58.59 -3.67 -6.48
N SER A 263 -58.23 -3.27 -7.72
CA SER A 263 -58.92 -3.71 -8.93
C SER A 263 -57.97 -3.66 -10.14
N SER A 264 -57.69 -4.79 -10.80
CA SER A 264 -56.86 -4.82 -12.01
C SER A 264 -57.66 -5.20 -13.25
N THR A 265 -57.68 -4.35 -14.28
CA THR A 265 -58.05 -4.74 -15.64
C THR A 265 -56.81 -5.18 -16.41
N LYS A 266 -56.79 -6.40 -16.95
CA LYS A 266 -55.72 -6.85 -17.85
C LYS A 266 -55.78 -6.04 -19.15
N SER A 267 -54.76 -5.26 -19.44
CA SER A 267 -54.71 -4.37 -20.61
C SER A 267 -54.24 -5.06 -21.90
N SER A 268 -53.65 -6.26 -21.82
CA SER A 268 -53.09 -6.99 -22.97
C SER A 268 -53.51 -8.46 -23.01
N ARG A 269 -53.49 -9.06 -24.22
CA ARG A 269 -53.81 -10.49 -24.45
C ARG A 269 -52.62 -11.38 -24.14
N ILE A 270 -51.40 -10.92 -24.42
CA ILE A 270 -50.13 -11.60 -24.16
C ILE A 270 -49.21 -10.59 -23.46
N ALA A 271 -48.67 -10.94 -22.30
CA ALA A 271 -47.69 -10.15 -21.57
C ALA A 271 -46.34 -10.88 -21.53
N LEU A 272 -45.31 -10.28 -22.14
CA LEU A 272 -43.94 -10.76 -22.11
C LEU A 272 -43.20 -10.06 -20.97
N ASN A 273 -42.80 -10.82 -19.95
CA ASN A 273 -41.96 -10.32 -18.86
C ASN A 273 -40.50 -10.31 -19.31
N LEU A 274 -39.92 -9.12 -19.45
CA LEU A 274 -38.52 -8.91 -19.85
C LEU A 274 -37.54 -8.98 -18.68
N GLY A 275 -38.04 -9.25 -17.46
CA GLY A 275 -37.26 -9.20 -16.24
C GLY A 275 -36.98 -7.76 -15.82
N TYR A 276 -35.81 -7.54 -15.22
CA TYR A 276 -35.40 -6.22 -14.79
C TYR A 276 -34.99 -5.35 -15.99
N ALA A 277 -35.60 -4.18 -16.11
CA ALA A 277 -35.12 -3.10 -16.96
C ALA A 277 -34.36 -2.08 -16.10
N ASP A 278 -33.24 -1.57 -16.62
CA ASP A 278 -32.54 -0.45 -16.00
C ASP A 278 -33.46 0.78 -15.96
N ASP A 279 -33.39 1.53 -14.87
CA ASP A 279 -34.29 2.66 -14.64
C ASP A 279 -34.14 3.76 -15.71
N ASN A 280 -32.98 3.88 -16.36
CA ASN A 280 -32.80 4.79 -17.49
C ASN A 280 -33.68 4.44 -18.71
N VAL A 281 -34.25 3.23 -18.76
CA VAL A 281 -35.09 2.73 -19.87
C VAL A 281 -36.58 2.91 -19.59
N THR A 282 -36.98 2.87 -18.31
CA THR A 282 -38.40 2.90 -17.92
C THR A 282 -38.80 4.19 -17.20
N GLY A 283 -37.88 4.79 -16.44
CA GLY A 283 -38.18 5.88 -15.51
C GLY A 283 -38.67 7.18 -16.16
N TYR A 284 -38.28 7.45 -17.42
CA TYR A 284 -38.61 8.70 -18.12
C TYR A 284 -39.78 8.56 -19.10
N ASP A 285 -39.84 7.49 -19.88
CA ASP A 285 -40.85 7.36 -20.95
C ASP A 285 -42.16 6.74 -20.43
N HIS A 286 -42.06 5.80 -19.48
CA HIS A 286 -43.20 5.03 -18.99
C HIS A 286 -43.02 4.53 -17.54
N PRO A 287 -42.81 5.44 -16.57
CA PRO A 287 -42.63 5.07 -15.18
C PRO A 287 -43.85 4.34 -14.61
N GLN A 288 -43.62 3.59 -13.54
CA GLN A 288 -44.68 2.97 -12.75
C GLN A 288 -45.03 3.86 -11.55
N VAL A 289 -46.01 4.73 -11.73
CA VAL A 289 -46.51 5.62 -10.67
C VAL A 289 -47.51 4.86 -9.81
N MET A 290 -47.31 4.86 -8.50
CA MET A 290 -48.18 4.16 -7.54
C MET A 290 -48.73 5.12 -6.50
N VAL A 291 -50.04 5.05 -6.25
CA VAL A 291 -50.72 5.85 -5.24
C VAL A 291 -51.31 4.93 -4.18
N PHE A 292 -50.84 5.11 -2.95
CA PHE A 292 -51.32 4.42 -1.77
C PHE A 292 -52.18 5.35 -0.93
N ARG A 293 -53.24 4.81 -0.33
CA ARG A 293 -54.12 5.52 0.61
C ARG A 293 -53.98 4.92 2.00
N ASN A 294 -53.86 5.78 3.00
CA ASN A 294 -53.93 5.39 4.41
C ASN A 294 -55.36 4.98 4.74
N GLN A 295 -55.57 3.72 5.11
CA GLN A 295 -56.89 3.18 5.46
C GLN A 295 -57.00 2.88 6.95
N GLU A 296 -55.89 2.54 7.61
CA GLU A 296 -55.88 2.09 9.01
C GLU A 296 -55.47 3.21 10.00
N HIS A 297 -54.94 4.34 9.50
CA HIS A 297 -54.62 5.55 10.27
C HIS A 297 -53.83 5.29 11.57
N PHE A 298 -52.75 4.51 11.48
CA PHE A 298 -51.92 4.17 12.64
C PHE A 298 -51.24 5.39 13.28
N SER A 299 -51.10 5.35 14.61
CA SER A 299 -50.40 6.37 15.40
C SER A 299 -48.88 6.35 15.14
N ASN A 300 -48.22 7.50 15.37
CA ASN A 300 -46.77 7.62 15.25
C ASN A 300 -46.02 6.53 16.05
N ILE A 301 -46.46 6.26 17.29
CA ILE A 301 -45.82 5.26 18.17
C ILE A 301 -45.91 3.86 17.54
N THR A 302 -47.07 3.50 16.98
CA THR A 302 -47.29 2.20 16.34
C THR A 302 -46.41 2.06 15.10
N LEU A 303 -46.38 3.08 14.25
CA LEU A 303 -45.53 3.11 13.05
C LEU A 303 -44.05 3.05 13.41
N LEU A 304 -43.59 3.84 14.39
CA LEU A 304 -42.21 3.83 14.86
C LEU A 304 -41.82 2.47 15.45
N SER A 305 -42.69 1.82 16.21
CA SER A 305 -42.42 0.48 16.76
C SER A 305 -42.20 -0.59 15.68
N LYS A 306 -42.86 -0.43 14.52
CA LYS A 306 -42.70 -1.30 13.35
C LYS A 306 -41.45 -0.95 12.55
N LEU A 307 -41.17 0.35 12.35
CA LEU A 307 -40.05 0.86 11.56
C LEU A 307 -38.69 0.80 12.27
N ALA A 308 -38.67 0.93 13.61
CA ALA A 308 -37.44 0.92 14.41
C ALA A 308 -36.82 -0.48 14.56
N LYS A 309 -37.60 -1.56 14.31
CA LYS A 309 -37.10 -2.93 14.29
C LYS A 309 -36.17 -3.10 13.09
N SER A 310 -34.90 -3.41 13.37
CA SER A 310 -33.96 -3.80 12.32
C SER A 310 -34.22 -5.27 11.97
N PRO A 311 -34.57 -5.61 10.72
CA PRO A 311 -34.71 -7.01 10.31
C PRO A 311 -33.36 -7.75 10.21
N VAL A 312 -32.25 -7.12 10.62
CA VAL A 312 -30.89 -7.67 10.58
C VAL A 312 -30.56 -8.48 11.84
N SER A 313 -31.47 -8.62 12.82
CA SER A 313 -31.27 -9.54 13.95
C SER A 313 -31.21 -11.01 13.53
N ASP A 314 -31.75 -11.34 12.36
CA ASP A 314 -31.90 -12.72 11.88
C ASP A 314 -31.00 -13.01 10.66
N ARG A 315 -29.75 -12.52 10.67
CA ARG A 315 -28.72 -13.06 9.77
C ARG A 315 -27.82 -14.04 10.54
N PRO A 316 -27.36 -15.12 9.86
CA PRO A 316 -26.46 -16.11 10.46
C PRO A 316 -25.24 -15.40 11.04
N ASP A 317 -24.75 -15.87 12.19
CA ASP A 317 -23.54 -15.39 12.85
C ASP A 317 -22.53 -14.90 11.81
N ARG A 318 -22.33 -13.57 11.72
CA ARG A 318 -21.22 -13.03 10.94
C ARG A 318 -19.99 -13.56 11.63
N LYS A 319 -19.37 -14.59 11.04
CA LYS A 319 -18.19 -15.23 11.61
C LYS A 319 -17.11 -14.17 11.74
N LEU A 320 -16.78 -13.80 12.98
CA LEU A 320 -15.69 -12.89 13.27
C LEU A 320 -14.39 -13.61 12.92
N GLY A 321 -13.71 -13.14 11.87
CA GLY A 321 -12.38 -13.63 11.49
C GLY A 321 -11.30 -13.08 12.41
N LEU A 322 -10.04 -13.48 12.16
CA LEU A 322 -8.88 -12.98 12.90
C LEU A 322 -8.93 -13.25 14.43
N MET A 323 -9.53 -14.37 14.82
CA MET A 323 -9.67 -14.85 16.20
C MET A 323 -8.76 -16.06 16.47
N LEU A 324 -8.19 -16.13 17.66
CA LEU A 324 -7.47 -17.31 18.13
C LEU A 324 -8.45 -18.47 18.36
N SER A 325 -8.04 -19.68 18.03
CA SER A 325 -8.72 -20.91 18.47
C SER A 325 -8.59 -21.08 19.99
N ASP A 326 -9.46 -21.89 20.60
CA ASP A 326 -9.45 -22.08 22.05
C ASP A 326 -8.15 -22.73 22.54
N GLN A 327 -7.61 -23.68 21.76
CA GLN A 327 -6.29 -24.27 22.04
C GLN A 327 -5.16 -23.24 22.01
N GLU A 328 -5.19 -22.30 21.06
CA GLU A 328 -4.20 -21.23 20.98
C GLU A 328 -4.35 -20.26 22.16
N LYS A 329 -5.58 -19.90 22.56
CA LYS A 329 -5.81 -19.07 23.75
C LYS A 329 -5.23 -19.71 25.01
N ASP A 330 -5.49 -21.01 25.22
CA ASP A 330 -4.95 -21.76 26.35
C ASP A 330 -3.42 -21.80 26.32
N THR A 331 -2.84 -22.00 25.14
CA THR A 331 -1.38 -21.99 24.94
C THR A 331 -0.77 -20.63 25.30
N GLN A 332 -1.41 -19.53 24.86
CA GLN A 332 -0.95 -18.16 25.18
C GLN A 332 -1.10 -17.83 26.66
N ARG A 333 -2.12 -18.39 27.34
CA ARG A 333 -2.33 -18.25 28.79
C ARG A 333 -1.37 -19.09 29.63
N SER A 334 -0.88 -20.20 29.11
CA SER A 334 0.12 -21.02 29.80
C SER A 334 1.55 -20.47 29.70
N GLY A 335 1.77 -19.33 29.02
CA GLY A 335 3.07 -18.83 28.60
C GLY A 335 4.05 -18.29 29.65
N GLY A 336 3.84 -18.59 30.92
CA GLY A 336 4.69 -18.15 32.03
C GLY A 336 4.47 -16.69 32.44
N THR A 337 5.20 -16.24 33.46
CA THR A 337 5.14 -14.83 33.91
C THR A 337 6.13 -13.97 33.14
N TRP A 338 5.88 -12.66 33.11
CA TRP A 338 6.82 -11.73 32.48
C TRP A 338 8.19 -11.68 33.20
N SER A 339 8.22 -11.85 34.53
CA SER A 339 9.44 -11.89 35.34
C SER A 339 10.30 -13.15 35.08
N GLU A 340 9.74 -14.22 34.51
CA GLU A 340 10.49 -15.38 34.01
C GLU A 340 11.24 -15.07 32.70
N ILE A 341 10.73 -14.13 31.90
CA ILE A 341 11.34 -13.72 30.62
C ILE A 341 12.35 -12.59 30.84
N ILE A 342 12.02 -11.63 31.71
CA ILE A 342 12.77 -10.39 31.91
C ILE A 342 13.31 -10.33 33.34
N HIS A 343 14.63 -10.42 33.48
CA HIS A 343 15.31 -10.38 34.77
C HIS A 343 15.84 -8.98 35.08
N ARG A 344 15.03 -8.14 35.74
CA ARG A 344 15.35 -6.71 35.99
C ARG A 344 16.69 -6.48 36.69
N GLU A 345 17.10 -7.36 37.60
CA GLU A 345 18.31 -7.21 38.41
C GLU A 345 19.57 -7.81 37.74
N SER A 346 19.41 -8.46 36.59
CA SER A 346 20.52 -9.08 35.87
C SER A 346 21.54 -8.07 35.35
N TRP A 347 22.78 -8.53 35.16
CA TRP A 347 23.86 -7.71 34.60
C TRP A 347 23.53 -7.16 33.21
N THR A 348 22.67 -7.83 32.44
CA THR A 348 22.25 -7.37 31.12
C THR A 348 21.36 -6.13 31.22
N ASN A 349 20.60 -5.94 32.30
CA ASN A 349 19.85 -4.71 32.55
C ASN A 349 20.71 -3.62 33.23
N GLN A 350 21.80 -3.99 33.90
CA GLN A 350 22.78 -3.03 34.44
C GLN A 350 23.66 -2.42 33.34
N LEU A 351 24.07 -3.23 32.35
CA LEU A 351 24.87 -2.82 31.20
C LEU A 351 24.18 -3.18 29.86
N PRO A 352 23.00 -2.61 29.57
CA PRO A 352 22.15 -3.04 28.45
C PRO A 352 22.76 -2.78 27.09
N VAL A 353 23.53 -1.70 26.93
CA VAL A 353 24.26 -1.41 25.68
C VAL A 353 25.27 -2.50 25.36
N LEU A 354 26.03 -2.98 26.36
CA LEU A 354 27.05 -4.00 26.18
C LEU A 354 26.42 -5.37 25.89
N ALA A 355 25.42 -5.78 26.67
CA ALA A 355 24.71 -7.05 26.47
C ALA A 355 24.05 -7.12 25.08
N TRP A 356 23.43 -6.03 24.65
CA TRP A 356 22.81 -5.93 23.31
C TRP A 356 23.84 -6.04 22.19
N LEU A 357 24.97 -5.32 22.30
CA LEU A 357 26.06 -5.43 21.33
C LEU A 357 26.63 -6.85 21.27
N LEU A 358 26.88 -7.49 22.40
CA LEU A 358 27.40 -8.86 22.44
C LEU A 358 26.46 -9.86 21.74
N ALA A 359 25.14 -9.72 21.93
CA ALA A 359 24.16 -10.57 21.24
C ALA A 359 24.18 -10.35 19.72
N VAL A 360 24.20 -9.09 19.27
CA VAL A 360 24.27 -8.76 17.84
C VAL A 360 25.60 -9.20 17.21
N GLU A 361 26.72 -9.02 17.90
CA GLU A 361 28.04 -9.46 17.46
C GLU A 361 28.15 -10.98 17.38
N LEU A 362 27.57 -11.71 18.33
CA LEU A 362 27.54 -13.17 18.29
C LEU A 362 26.79 -13.66 17.05
N VAL A 363 25.64 -13.06 16.73
CA VAL A 363 24.87 -13.37 15.51
C VAL A 363 25.70 -13.06 14.25
N TYR A 364 26.38 -11.91 14.22
CA TYR A 364 27.26 -11.53 13.12
C TYR A 364 28.39 -12.53 12.90
N LEU A 365 29.13 -12.87 13.95
CA LEU A 365 30.25 -13.83 13.88
C LEU A 365 29.78 -15.23 13.46
N ALA A 366 28.61 -15.66 13.95
CA ALA A 366 28.01 -16.94 13.58
C ALA A 366 27.60 -16.99 12.10
N ALA A 367 27.19 -15.87 11.50
CA ALA A 367 26.76 -15.78 10.11
C ALA A 367 27.90 -15.45 9.13
N LEU A 368 29.03 -14.91 9.62
CA LEU A 368 30.09 -14.34 8.79
C LEU A 368 30.66 -15.30 7.73
N PRO A 369 31.03 -16.56 8.05
CA PRO A 369 31.54 -17.48 7.01
C PRO A 369 30.52 -17.77 5.90
N LEU A 370 29.24 -17.95 6.26
CA LEU A 370 28.17 -18.18 5.29
C LEU A 370 27.92 -16.94 4.43
N ALA A 371 27.91 -15.76 5.03
CA ALA A 371 27.82 -14.49 4.30
C ALA A 371 29.00 -14.32 3.31
N MET A 372 30.23 -14.61 3.75
CA MET A 372 31.42 -14.58 2.88
C MET A 372 31.36 -15.51 1.68
N PHE A 373 30.62 -16.61 1.78
CA PHE A 373 30.34 -17.49 0.66
C PHE A 373 29.26 -16.94 -0.26
N ILE A 374 28.13 -16.48 0.28
CA ILE A 374 27.01 -15.94 -0.52
C ILE A 374 27.42 -14.67 -1.27
N PHE A 375 28.16 -13.79 -0.61
CA PHE A 375 28.66 -12.52 -1.15
C PHE A 375 30.05 -12.64 -1.76
N ARG A 376 30.56 -13.86 -2.00
CA ARG A 376 31.90 -14.11 -2.57
C ARG A 376 32.27 -13.25 -3.79
N PRO A 377 31.36 -12.94 -4.74
CA PRO A 377 31.67 -12.08 -5.88
C PRO A 377 31.92 -10.61 -5.53
N LEU A 378 31.45 -10.15 -4.37
CA LEU A 378 31.61 -8.76 -3.91
C LEU A 378 33.04 -8.51 -3.39
N PRO A 379 33.61 -7.31 -3.62
CA PRO A 379 34.92 -6.93 -3.08
C PRO A 379 35.10 -7.11 -1.56
N ASP A 380 34.07 -6.85 -0.75
CA ASP A 380 34.09 -7.01 0.71
C ASP A 380 33.67 -8.41 1.18
N ARG A 381 33.20 -9.27 0.27
CA ARG A 381 32.59 -10.57 0.57
C ARG A 381 31.49 -10.49 1.62
N GLY A 382 30.73 -9.41 1.67
CA GLY A 382 29.59 -9.25 2.58
C GLY A 382 29.96 -9.20 4.06
N ILE A 383 31.21 -8.88 4.43
CA ILE A 383 31.61 -8.71 5.85
C ILE A 383 30.65 -7.75 6.56
N VAL A 384 30.31 -6.62 5.93
CA VAL A 384 29.43 -5.63 6.57
C VAL A 384 27.95 -6.08 6.55
N LEU A 385 27.49 -6.70 5.45
CA LEU A 385 26.11 -7.19 5.32
C LEU A 385 25.83 -8.44 6.17
N ALA A 386 26.86 -9.15 6.64
CA ALA A 386 26.72 -10.37 7.43
C ALA A 386 25.91 -10.16 8.72
N ARG A 387 25.93 -8.96 9.31
CA ARG A 387 25.13 -8.64 10.50
C ARG A 387 23.63 -8.64 10.20
N ILE A 388 23.22 -8.00 9.10
CA ILE A 388 21.82 -7.99 8.63
C ILE A 388 21.39 -9.39 8.20
N PHE A 389 22.26 -10.08 7.44
CA PHE A 389 22.02 -11.44 6.99
C PHE A 389 21.90 -12.44 8.16
N GLY A 390 22.73 -12.30 9.19
CA GLY A 390 22.69 -13.12 10.39
C GLY A 390 21.42 -12.90 11.20
N LEU A 391 21.02 -11.64 11.44
CA LEU A 391 19.77 -11.32 12.11
C LEU A 391 18.56 -11.92 11.36
N LEU A 392 18.56 -11.83 10.03
CA LEU A 392 17.54 -12.46 9.20
C LEU A 392 17.54 -13.99 9.32
N GLY A 393 18.70 -14.64 9.21
CA GLY A 393 18.80 -16.09 9.27
C GLY A 393 18.40 -16.68 10.63
N VAL A 394 18.90 -16.10 11.73
CA VAL A 394 18.62 -16.57 13.09
C VAL A 394 17.14 -16.40 13.44
N SER A 395 16.58 -15.22 13.14
CA SER A 395 15.16 -14.95 13.39
C SER A 395 14.27 -15.79 12.49
N TYR A 396 14.61 -16.01 11.21
CA TYR A 396 13.82 -16.85 10.30
C TYR A 396 13.72 -18.29 10.78
N VAL A 397 14.83 -18.91 11.19
CA VAL A 397 14.79 -20.30 11.70
C VAL A 397 13.95 -20.39 12.97
N SER A 398 14.14 -19.47 13.93
CA SER A 398 13.32 -19.42 15.14
C SER A 398 11.83 -19.22 14.82
N TRP A 399 11.52 -18.27 13.94
CA TRP A 399 10.17 -17.97 13.48
C TRP A 399 9.51 -19.20 12.82
N LEU A 400 10.21 -19.87 11.91
CA LEU A 400 9.68 -21.04 11.21
C LEU A 400 9.37 -22.19 12.17
N LEU A 401 10.26 -22.48 13.13
CA LEU A 401 10.05 -23.53 14.13
C LEU A 401 8.81 -23.25 15.00
N VAL A 402 8.59 -21.99 15.35
CA VAL A 402 7.43 -21.58 16.16
C VAL A 402 6.15 -21.56 15.34
N SER A 403 6.18 -20.98 14.14
CA SER A 403 5.01 -20.92 13.25
C SER A 403 4.54 -22.28 12.76
N LEU A 404 5.43 -23.29 12.70
CA LEU A 404 5.05 -24.68 12.41
C LEU A 404 4.54 -25.45 13.65
N GLY A 405 4.54 -24.83 14.82
CA GLY A 405 4.11 -25.45 16.08
C GLY A 405 5.08 -26.52 16.61
N TRP A 406 6.34 -26.56 16.14
CA TRP A 406 7.33 -27.54 16.60
C TRP A 406 7.91 -27.18 17.97
N LEU A 407 7.98 -25.89 18.28
CA LEU A 407 8.47 -25.34 19.55
C LEU A 407 7.67 -24.09 19.92
N GLY A 408 7.55 -23.81 21.22
CA GLY A 408 7.11 -22.50 21.69
C GLY A 408 8.20 -21.44 21.57
N PHE A 409 7.82 -20.19 21.35
CA PHE A 409 8.76 -19.08 21.27
C PHE A 409 9.44 -18.87 22.63
N SER A 410 10.76 -19.05 22.64
CA SER A 410 11.56 -19.10 23.86
C SER A 410 13.02 -18.73 23.56
N VAL A 411 13.85 -18.69 24.62
CA VAL A 411 15.31 -18.57 24.48
C VAL A 411 15.84 -19.75 23.66
N THR A 412 15.33 -20.95 23.89
CA THR A 412 15.73 -22.18 23.19
C THR A 412 15.47 -22.09 21.69
N SER A 413 14.30 -21.62 21.25
CA SER A 413 14.01 -21.50 19.81
C SER A 413 14.96 -20.49 19.13
N SER A 414 15.27 -19.38 19.82
CA SER A 414 16.22 -18.37 19.34
C SER A 414 17.66 -18.90 19.27
N LEU A 415 18.11 -19.67 20.28
CA LEU A 415 19.42 -20.32 20.30
C LEU A 415 19.55 -21.44 19.26
N LEU A 416 18.47 -22.19 18.98
CA LEU A 416 18.44 -23.16 17.88
C LEU A 416 18.56 -22.48 16.52
N GLY A 417 17.93 -21.31 16.35
CA GLY A 417 18.14 -20.47 15.17
C GLY A 417 19.60 -20.06 15.00
N LEU A 418 20.25 -19.61 16.09
CA LEU A 418 21.67 -19.28 16.10
C LEU A 418 22.54 -20.50 15.77
N LEU A 419 22.25 -21.65 16.38
CA LEU A 419 22.96 -22.91 16.16
C LEU A 419 22.84 -23.37 14.69
N ALA A 420 21.65 -23.30 14.10
CA ALA A 420 21.44 -23.67 12.70
C ALA A 420 22.29 -22.82 11.75
N VAL A 421 22.30 -21.50 11.94
CA VAL A 421 23.15 -20.59 11.16
C VAL A 421 24.63 -20.89 11.42
N ALA A 422 25.03 -21.09 12.67
CA ALA A 422 26.41 -21.41 13.04
C ALA A 422 26.89 -22.74 12.43
N LEU A 423 26.03 -23.77 12.37
CA LEU A 423 26.35 -25.06 11.74
C LEU A 423 26.53 -24.91 10.23
N LEU A 424 25.63 -24.21 9.55
CA LEU A 424 25.76 -23.92 8.12
C LEU A 424 27.04 -23.12 7.82
N SER A 425 27.31 -22.09 8.61
CA SER A 425 28.55 -21.31 8.54
C SER A 425 29.78 -22.16 8.82
N SER A 426 29.74 -23.09 9.78
CA SER A 426 30.85 -23.99 10.09
C SER A 426 31.15 -24.94 8.94
N VAL A 427 30.12 -25.49 8.29
CA VAL A 427 30.30 -26.31 7.07
C VAL A 427 30.99 -25.50 5.97
N VAL A 428 30.53 -24.27 5.72
CA VAL A 428 31.18 -23.37 4.75
C VAL A 428 32.63 -23.07 5.15
N LEU A 429 32.87 -22.77 6.42
CA LEU A 429 34.20 -22.47 6.95
C LEU A 429 35.15 -23.64 6.79
N LEU A 430 34.71 -24.88 7.05
CA LEU A 430 35.52 -26.08 6.86
C LEU A 430 35.83 -26.33 5.38
N LEU A 431 34.82 -26.21 4.51
CA LEU A 431 34.96 -26.43 3.06
C LEU A 431 35.76 -25.34 2.34
N ARG A 432 35.88 -24.15 2.93
CA ARG A 432 36.52 -22.97 2.34
C ARG A 432 37.55 -22.29 3.26
N TRP A 433 38.08 -23.03 4.24
CA TRP A 433 38.97 -22.50 5.28
C TRP A 433 40.15 -21.70 4.73
N ARG A 434 40.86 -22.27 3.75
CA ARG A 434 42.04 -21.63 3.13
C ARG A 434 41.66 -20.30 2.47
N GLU A 435 40.53 -20.26 1.78
CA GLU A 435 40.05 -19.08 1.06
C GLU A 435 39.63 -17.97 2.05
N ILE A 436 38.84 -18.32 3.07
CA ILE A 436 38.36 -17.37 4.07
C ILE A 436 39.52 -16.83 4.92
N LYS A 437 40.40 -17.70 5.39
CA LYS A 437 41.57 -17.31 6.20
C LYS A 437 42.49 -16.36 5.43
N GLU A 438 42.79 -16.67 4.17
CA GLU A 438 43.67 -15.83 3.36
C GLU A 438 43.03 -14.47 3.06
N PHE A 439 41.73 -14.45 2.74
CA PHE A 439 41.00 -13.19 2.55
C PHE A 439 41.00 -12.32 3.82
N LEU A 440 40.68 -12.89 4.98
CA LEU A 440 40.70 -12.16 6.24
C LEU A 440 42.10 -11.68 6.60
N ARG A 441 43.14 -12.47 6.35
CA ARG A 441 44.53 -12.05 6.57
C ARG A 441 44.91 -10.85 5.69
N GLN A 442 44.51 -10.84 4.43
CA GLN A 442 44.80 -9.76 3.48
C GLN A 442 43.95 -8.52 3.71
N HIS A 443 42.70 -8.68 4.18
CA HIS A 443 41.70 -7.62 4.26
C HIS A 443 41.17 -7.35 5.68
N TRP A 444 41.88 -7.74 6.74
CA TRP A 444 41.42 -7.55 8.14
C TRP A 444 41.06 -6.09 8.48
N ARG A 445 41.71 -5.12 7.81
CA ARG A 445 41.42 -3.69 7.97
C ARG A 445 40.02 -3.32 7.48
N LEU A 446 39.48 -4.02 6.49
CA LEU A 446 38.11 -3.82 6.02
C LEU A 446 37.10 -4.22 7.10
N LEU A 447 37.36 -5.35 7.78
CA LEU A 447 36.58 -5.78 8.93
C LEU A 447 36.65 -4.73 10.05
N LEU A 448 37.86 -4.28 10.41
CA LEU A 448 38.02 -3.24 11.43
C LEU A 448 37.27 -1.94 11.07
N VAL A 449 37.38 -1.47 9.82
CA VAL A 449 36.70 -0.25 9.36
C VAL A 449 35.18 -0.42 9.41
N GLY A 450 34.67 -1.56 8.96
CA GLY A 450 33.24 -1.87 9.04
C GLY A 450 32.72 -1.85 10.47
N GLU A 451 33.47 -2.45 11.41
CA GLU A 451 33.11 -2.47 12.84
C GLU A 451 33.18 -1.08 13.48
N VAL A 452 34.22 -0.30 13.18
CA VAL A 452 34.33 1.07 13.70
C VAL A 452 33.17 1.93 13.19
N ILE A 453 32.80 1.82 11.92
CA ILE A 453 31.65 2.56 11.37
C ILE A 453 30.34 2.14 12.04
N PHE A 454 30.12 0.83 12.21
CA PHE A 454 28.95 0.31 12.90
C PHE A 454 28.85 0.83 14.34
N LEU A 455 29.91 0.68 15.12
CA LEU A 455 29.95 1.10 16.52
C LEU A 455 29.78 2.61 16.67
N LEU A 456 30.41 3.41 15.81
CA LEU A 456 30.24 4.87 15.83
C LEU A 456 28.80 5.27 15.52
N ALA A 457 28.18 4.70 14.48
CA ALA A 457 26.79 4.98 14.13
C ALA A 457 25.83 4.55 15.26
N PHE A 458 26.04 3.36 15.82
CA PHE A 458 25.24 2.83 16.92
C PHE A 458 25.35 3.69 18.18
N LEU A 459 26.57 3.93 18.67
CA LEU A 459 26.80 4.66 19.92
C LEU A 459 26.40 6.14 19.82
N ALA A 460 26.59 6.77 18.65
CA ALA A 460 26.10 8.12 18.42
C ALA A 460 24.58 8.20 18.56
N PHE A 461 23.84 7.24 17.99
CA PHE A 461 22.38 7.24 18.07
C PHE A 461 21.86 6.77 19.45
N VAL A 462 22.60 5.89 20.15
CA VAL A 462 22.34 5.57 21.57
C VAL A 462 22.42 6.84 22.42
N ALA A 463 23.41 7.72 22.18
CA ALA A 463 23.51 8.98 22.91
C ALA A 463 22.30 9.90 22.65
N ILE A 464 21.80 9.96 21.41
CA ILE A 464 20.58 10.70 21.06
C ILE A 464 19.36 10.12 21.80
N ARG A 465 19.17 8.79 21.75
CA ARG A 465 18.03 8.14 22.43
C ARG A 465 18.12 8.26 23.96
N ALA A 466 19.31 8.18 24.54
CA ALA A 466 19.49 8.33 25.98
C ALA A 466 19.12 9.74 26.47
N ALA A 467 19.26 10.76 25.61
CA ALA A 467 18.87 12.14 25.91
C ALA A 467 17.35 12.39 25.76
N ASN A 468 16.63 11.58 24.98
CA ASN A 468 15.18 11.64 24.81
C ASN A 468 14.54 10.23 24.90
N PRO A 469 14.54 9.57 26.08
CA PRO A 469 14.14 8.17 26.18
C PRO A 469 12.62 7.94 26.18
N ASP A 470 11.83 8.97 26.41
CA ASP A 470 10.40 8.91 26.65
C ASP A 470 9.67 8.17 25.50
N LEU A 471 8.86 7.16 25.87
CA LEU A 471 8.10 6.32 24.94
C LEU A 471 6.65 6.76 24.76
N TRP A 472 6.28 7.92 25.29
CA TRP A 472 5.00 8.55 25.02
C TRP A 472 5.06 10.06 25.22
N HIS A 473 4.25 10.78 24.44
CA HIS A 473 4.01 12.21 24.61
C HIS A 473 2.67 12.57 23.96
N PRO A 474 1.77 13.35 24.62
CA PRO A 474 0.39 13.54 24.18
C PRO A 474 0.27 14.19 22.80
N TYR A 475 1.04 15.25 22.54
CA TYR A 475 0.93 16.01 21.29
C TYR A 475 2.00 15.68 20.23
N ARG A 476 3.05 14.93 20.61
CA ARG A 476 4.30 14.79 19.84
C ARG A 476 4.95 13.42 19.97
N GLY A 477 4.23 12.45 20.55
CA GLY A 477 4.72 11.12 20.87
C GLY A 477 4.64 10.11 19.74
N GLY A 478 3.85 10.40 18.70
CA GLY A 478 3.65 9.50 17.57
C GLY A 478 2.88 8.25 17.96
N GLU A 479 3.22 7.16 17.29
CA GLU A 479 2.57 5.85 17.47
C GLU A 479 3.29 4.96 18.50
N LYS A 480 4.39 5.42 19.13
CA LYS A 480 5.22 4.64 20.09
C LYS A 480 4.47 3.69 21.04
N PRO A 481 3.32 4.06 21.62
CA PRO A 481 2.53 3.12 22.42
C PRO A 481 2.12 1.87 21.65
N MET A 482 1.68 2.01 20.40
CA MET A 482 1.36 0.89 19.53
C MET A 482 2.57 -0.02 19.34
N GLU A 483 3.72 0.52 18.93
CA GLU A 483 4.87 -0.34 18.67
C GLU A 483 5.41 -0.99 19.94
N LEU A 484 5.30 -0.32 21.10
CA LEU A 484 5.62 -0.91 22.39
C LEU A 484 4.62 -2.03 22.76
N ALA A 485 3.33 -1.84 22.54
CA ALA A 485 2.30 -2.84 22.76
C ALA A 485 2.56 -4.09 21.90
N TYR A 486 2.86 -3.91 20.61
CA TYR A 486 3.14 -5.01 19.69
C TYR A 486 4.45 -5.72 20.02
N LEU A 487 5.51 -4.98 20.35
CA LEU A 487 6.77 -5.58 20.79
C LEU A 487 6.56 -6.43 22.04
N ASN A 488 5.83 -5.92 23.05
CA ASN A 488 5.54 -6.67 24.27
C ASN A 488 4.65 -7.89 24.02
N ALA A 489 3.63 -7.78 23.17
CA ALA A 489 2.77 -8.89 22.79
C ALA A 489 3.57 -10.00 22.08
N VAL A 490 4.45 -9.64 21.14
CA VAL A 490 5.31 -10.61 20.44
C VAL A 490 6.34 -11.22 21.39
N ILE A 491 6.91 -10.45 22.32
CA ILE A 491 7.80 -10.97 23.36
C ILE A 491 7.06 -12.00 24.21
N ARG A 492 5.82 -11.75 24.62
CA ARG A 492 5.04 -12.67 25.49
C ARG A 492 4.46 -13.87 24.76
N SER A 493 4.20 -13.75 23.47
CA SER A 493 3.54 -14.80 22.69
C SER A 493 4.31 -16.12 22.75
N THR A 494 3.61 -17.23 23.00
CA THR A 494 4.19 -18.59 22.98
C THR A 494 4.06 -19.27 21.63
N SER A 495 2.94 -19.07 20.93
CA SER A 495 2.70 -19.51 19.57
C SER A 495 2.57 -18.32 18.60
N LEU A 496 2.64 -18.61 17.30
CA LEU A 496 2.42 -17.62 16.22
C LEU A 496 1.19 -18.03 15.39
N PRO A 497 0.38 -17.09 14.88
CA PRO A 497 0.55 -15.63 14.95
C PRO A 497 0.44 -15.07 16.37
N PRO A 498 1.11 -13.93 16.69
CA PRO A 498 1.07 -13.36 18.02
C PRO A 498 -0.35 -12.88 18.34
N PHE A 499 -0.75 -12.96 19.60
CA PHE A 499 -2.04 -12.45 20.04
C PHE A 499 -2.10 -10.92 19.88
N ASP A 500 -3.31 -10.38 19.73
CA ASP A 500 -3.51 -8.94 19.62
C ASP A 500 -3.63 -8.31 21.02
N PRO A 501 -2.71 -7.41 21.44
CA PRO A 501 -2.79 -6.79 22.75
C PRO A 501 -3.99 -5.85 22.91
N TRP A 502 -4.62 -5.40 21.82
CA TRP A 502 -5.72 -4.44 21.83
C TRP A 502 -7.05 -5.01 21.35
N PHE A 503 -7.11 -6.32 21.13
CA PHE A 503 -8.34 -7.02 20.76
C PHE A 503 -8.37 -8.41 21.41
N ALA A 504 -8.84 -8.49 22.66
CA ALA A 504 -8.85 -9.73 23.42
C ALA A 504 -9.50 -10.91 22.68
N GLY A 505 -8.78 -12.03 22.62
CA GLY A 505 -9.16 -13.25 21.90
C GLY A 505 -8.79 -13.25 20.41
N GLY A 506 -8.33 -12.12 19.86
CA GLY A 506 -7.83 -11.98 18.50
C GLY A 506 -6.32 -12.24 18.38
N TYR A 507 -5.86 -12.45 17.15
CA TYR A 507 -4.44 -12.36 16.80
C TYR A 507 -4.15 -11.13 15.95
N MET A 508 -2.90 -10.70 15.95
CA MET A 508 -2.45 -9.47 15.31
C MET A 508 -2.47 -9.60 13.78
N ASN A 509 -3.31 -8.81 13.10
CA ASN A 509 -3.34 -8.74 11.65
C ASN A 509 -2.44 -7.60 11.14
N TYR A 510 -1.15 -7.68 11.48
CA TYR A 510 -0.14 -6.66 11.19
C TYR A 510 1.20 -7.30 10.84
N TYR A 511 2.08 -6.57 10.17
CA TYR A 511 3.42 -7.03 9.78
C TYR A 511 4.37 -7.08 11.01
N TYR A 512 4.26 -8.15 11.79
CA TYR A 512 4.90 -8.29 13.10
C TYR A 512 6.36 -8.77 13.07
N TRP A 513 6.91 -9.14 11.91
CA TRP A 513 8.20 -9.84 11.86
C TRP A 513 9.37 -8.95 12.29
N GLY A 514 9.32 -7.63 12.03
CA GLY A 514 10.31 -6.69 12.56
C GLY A 514 10.38 -6.72 14.09
N TYR A 515 9.22 -6.79 14.76
CA TYR A 515 9.16 -6.96 16.22
C TYR A 515 9.63 -8.35 16.65
N PHE A 516 9.41 -9.38 15.84
CA PHE A 516 9.90 -10.74 16.14
C PHE A 516 11.44 -10.82 16.18
N VAL A 517 12.13 -10.13 15.25
CA VAL A 517 13.61 -10.02 15.28
C VAL A 517 14.08 -9.42 16.61
N LEU A 518 13.45 -8.35 17.06
CA LEU A 518 13.79 -7.69 18.33
C LEU A 518 13.41 -8.53 19.54
N ALA A 519 12.23 -9.17 19.50
CA ALA A 519 11.76 -10.04 20.57
C ALA A 519 12.72 -11.22 20.79
N GLY A 520 13.32 -11.76 19.72
CA GLY A 520 14.38 -12.78 19.83
C GLY A 520 15.60 -12.27 20.60
N LEU A 521 16.06 -11.04 20.31
CA LEU A 521 17.17 -10.42 21.04
C LEU A 521 16.80 -10.15 22.51
N VAL A 522 15.57 -9.69 22.77
CA VAL A 522 15.06 -9.46 24.12
C VAL A 522 14.96 -10.77 24.91
N ARG A 523 14.41 -11.84 24.31
CA ARG A 523 14.32 -13.16 24.94
C ARG A 523 15.70 -13.68 25.33
N VAL A 524 16.72 -13.54 24.47
CA VAL A 524 18.08 -14.01 24.76
C VAL A 524 18.80 -13.15 25.81
N THR A 525 18.56 -11.83 25.82
CA THR A 525 19.28 -10.90 26.71
C THR A 525 18.56 -10.65 28.04
N GLY A 526 17.25 -10.86 28.11
CA GLY A 526 16.41 -10.52 29.26
C GLY A 526 16.30 -9.02 29.54
N ILE A 527 16.65 -8.16 28.57
CA ILE A 527 16.61 -6.69 28.72
C ILE A 527 15.17 -6.20 28.74
N LEU A 528 14.85 -5.27 29.64
CA LEU A 528 13.55 -4.61 29.72
C LEU A 528 13.12 -4.06 28.35
N PRO A 529 11.91 -4.37 27.85
CA PRO A 529 11.48 -3.94 26.51
C PRO A 529 11.47 -2.43 26.31
N THR A 530 11.23 -1.64 27.36
CA THR A 530 11.29 -0.18 27.33
C THR A 530 12.71 0.36 27.16
N VAL A 531 13.73 -0.41 27.55
CA VAL A 531 15.15 -0.15 27.29
C VAL A 531 15.55 -0.71 25.92
N ALA A 532 15.11 -1.92 25.60
CA ALA A 532 15.38 -2.58 24.32
C ALA A 532 14.82 -1.78 23.13
N PHE A 533 13.64 -1.17 23.25
CA PHE A 533 13.08 -0.25 22.26
C PHE A 533 14.06 0.90 21.94
N ASN A 534 14.64 1.49 22.99
CA ASN A 534 15.63 2.56 22.87
C ASN A 534 17.01 2.10 22.36
N LEU A 535 17.28 0.79 22.31
CA LEU A 535 18.45 0.18 21.68
C LEU A 535 18.18 -0.31 20.26
N ALA A 536 16.93 -0.69 19.97
CA ALA A 536 16.48 -1.15 18.66
C ALA A 536 16.57 -0.03 17.61
N VAL A 537 16.13 1.19 17.95
CA VAL A 537 16.22 2.33 17.03
C VAL A 537 17.67 2.61 16.61
N PRO A 538 18.66 2.74 17.54
CA PRO A 538 20.08 2.82 17.18
C PRO A 538 20.61 1.64 16.38
N LEU A 539 20.16 0.41 16.66
CA LEU A 539 20.56 -0.77 15.90
C LEU A 539 20.15 -0.63 14.43
N PHE A 540 18.87 -0.35 14.16
CA PHE A 540 18.40 -0.16 12.79
C PHE A 540 19.08 1.02 12.10
N PHE A 541 19.34 2.13 12.81
CA PHE A 541 20.11 3.25 12.27
C PHE A 541 21.52 2.81 11.83
N ALA A 542 22.24 2.07 12.68
CA ALA A 542 23.58 1.60 12.39
C ALA A 542 23.60 0.56 11.25
N LEU A 543 22.62 -0.34 11.20
CA LEU A 543 22.47 -1.32 10.12
C LEU A 543 22.14 -0.64 8.77
N THR A 544 21.30 0.39 8.77
CA THR A 544 21.01 1.19 7.56
C THR A 544 22.26 1.92 7.07
N PHE A 545 22.98 2.60 7.98
CA PHE A 545 24.19 3.33 7.63
C PHE A 545 25.26 2.39 7.03
N THR A 546 25.51 1.26 7.69
CA THR A 546 26.53 0.28 7.28
C THR A 546 26.12 -0.53 6.05
N GLY A 547 24.83 -0.85 5.90
CA GLY A 547 24.29 -1.47 4.68
C GLY A 547 24.49 -0.58 3.45
N ALA A 548 24.20 0.73 3.58
CA ALA A 548 24.41 1.70 2.50
C ALA A 548 25.89 1.85 2.16
N TYR A 549 26.75 1.89 3.20
CA TYR A 549 28.19 1.87 3.04
C TYR A 549 28.67 0.66 2.23
N SER A 550 28.21 -0.56 2.59
CA SER A 550 28.65 -1.80 1.94
C SER A 550 28.25 -1.85 0.47
N VAL A 551 27.00 -1.49 0.13
CA VAL A 551 26.52 -1.53 -1.26
C VAL A 551 27.36 -0.61 -2.15
N VAL A 552 27.57 0.65 -1.74
CA VAL A 552 28.34 1.60 -2.55
C VAL A 552 29.84 1.33 -2.53
N TYR A 553 30.40 0.87 -1.40
CA TYR A 553 31.78 0.41 -1.33
C TYR A 553 32.04 -0.72 -2.35
N ASN A 554 31.17 -1.72 -2.42
CA ASN A 554 31.30 -2.83 -3.36
C ASN A 554 31.18 -2.41 -4.83
N LEU A 555 30.30 -1.46 -5.14
CA LEU A 555 30.19 -0.90 -6.49
C LEU A 555 31.45 -0.14 -6.92
N THR A 556 31.96 0.72 -6.04
CA THR A 556 33.09 1.61 -6.34
C THR A 556 34.44 0.89 -6.33
N GLU A 557 34.68 0.03 -5.35
CA GLU A 557 35.89 -0.80 -5.29
C GLU A 557 35.90 -1.84 -6.40
N GLY A 558 34.73 -2.38 -6.75
CA GLY A 558 34.58 -3.31 -7.86
C GLY A 558 34.93 -2.69 -9.21
N LEU A 559 34.43 -1.47 -9.48
CA LEU A 559 34.79 -0.73 -10.69
C LEU A 559 36.29 -0.43 -10.73
N ARG A 560 36.87 0.11 -9.65
CA ARG A 560 38.30 0.44 -9.56
C ARG A 560 39.18 -0.78 -9.86
N ARG A 561 38.89 -1.93 -9.24
CA ARG A 561 39.63 -3.19 -9.48
C ARG A 561 39.46 -3.73 -10.89
N SER A 562 38.30 -3.49 -11.52
CA SER A 562 38.07 -3.93 -12.90
C SER A 562 38.90 -3.12 -13.91
N GLU A 563 39.02 -1.81 -13.69
CA GLU A 563 39.85 -0.93 -14.52
C GLU A 563 41.35 -1.24 -14.39
N GLU A 564 41.83 -1.49 -13.17
CA GLU A 564 43.24 -1.86 -12.92
C GLU A 564 43.65 -3.14 -13.67
N ARG A 565 42.75 -4.12 -13.74
CA ARG A 565 42.99 -5.39 -14.46
C ARG A 565 42.98 -5.20 -15.98
N SER A 566 42.08 -4.38 -16.52
CA SER A 566 42.09 -4.05 -17.95
C SER A 566 43.36 -3.29 -18.36
N GLY A 567 43.93 -2.49 -17.46
CA GLY A 567 45.18 -1.76 -17.67
C GLY A 567 46.42 -2.67 -17.75
N GLU A 568 46.51 -3.69 -16.90
CA GLU A 568 47.65 -4.63 -16.88
C GLU A 568 47.73 -5.51 -18.15
N ASP A 569 46.59 -5.98 -18.68
CA ASP A 569 46.53 -6.77 -19.93
C ASP A 569 46.92 -5.96 -21.18
N SER A 570 46.95 -4.62 -21.09
CA SER A 570 47.31 -3.71 -22.21
C SER A 570 48.77 -3.26 -22.23
N SER A 571 49.57 -3.64 -21.23
CA SER A 571 50.97 -3.21 -21.09
C SER A 571 51.99 -4.30 -21.43
N GLU A 572 52.16 -4.59 -22.73
CA GLU A 572 53.46 -5.01 -23.24
C GLU A 572 54.37 -3.76 -23.35
N ALA A 573 55.50 -3.80 -22.63
CA ALA A 573 56.75 -3.04 -22.83
C ALA A 573 56.67 -1.60 -23.39
N ASP A 574 56.65 -0.59 -22.51
CA ASP A 574 57.67 0.50 -22.42
C ASP A 574 57.13 1.71 -21.65
N SER A 575 57.54 1.85 -20.38
CA SER A 575 57.97 3.11 -19.71
C SER A 575 57.91 2.95 -18.18
N PRO A 576 59.03 3.09 -17.45
CA PRO A 576 59.05 2.99 -15.99
C PRO A 576 58.90 4.38 -15.35
N THR A 577 57.70 4.98 -15.35
CA THR A 577 57.46 6.25 -14.61
C THR A 577 56.04 6.38 -14.04
N ALA A 578 55.42 5.28 -13.62
CA ALA A 578 54.30 5.35 -12.68
C ALA A 578 54.61 4.42 -11.50
N GLU A 579 54.96 4.99 -10.36
CA GLU A 579 55.09 4.23 -9.12
C GLU A 579 53.82 3.40 -8.89
N PRO A 580 53.94 2.12 -8.49
CA PRO A 580 52.79 1.32 -8.13
C PRO A 580 52.09 1.99 -6.94
N PRO A 581 50.75 2.08 -6.90
CA PRO A 581 50.04 2.61 -5.74
C PRO A 581 50.05 1.57 -4.61
N THR A 582 51.24 1.23 -4.11
CA THR A 582 51.44 0.51 -2.86
C THR A 582 51.13 1.45 -1.70
N SER A 583 49.84 1.65 -1.43
CA SER A 583 49.25 1.83 -0.09
C SER A 583 47.82 2.38 -0.22
N ALA A 584 46.89 1.51 -0.60
CA ALA A 584 45.44 1.76 -0.68
C ALA A 584 44.76 2.24 0.63
N LEU A 585 45.53 2.55 1.67
CA LEU A 585 45.07 3.05 2.96
C LEU A 585 45.72 4.35 3.40
N ARG A 586 46.68 4.93 2.65
CA ARG A 586 47.47 6.06 3.17
C ARG A 586 46.79 7.43 3.11
N ARG A 587 45.65 7.58 2.43
CA ARG A 587 44.77 8.75 2.57
C ARG A 587 43.31 8.35 2.36
N ILE A 588 42.52 8.31 3.44
CA ILE A 588 41.06 8.34 3.33
C ILE A 588 40.72 9.65 2.62
N ASN A 589 40.42 9.58 1.34
CA ASN A 589 39.97 10.70 0.54
C ASN A 589 38.49 10.50 0.21
N LEU A 590 37.75 11.59 0.05
CA LEU A 590 36.34 11.58 -0.37
C LEU A 590 36.13 10.76 -1.64
N TRP A 591 37.12 10.77 -2.54
CA TRP A 591 37.09 10.05 -3.82
C TRP A 591 37.62 8.60 -3.75
N SER A 592 37.86 8.07 -2.55
CA SER A 592 38.16 6.65 -2.35
C SER A 592 36.87 5.83 -2.22
N PRO A 593 36.90 4.51 -2.47
CA PRO A 593 35.73 3.63 -2.25
C PRO A 593 35.20 3.66 -0.81
N ILE A 594 36.09 3.80 0.19
CA ILE A 594 35.69 3.98 1.59
C ILE A 594 34.94 5.32 1.76
N GLY A 595 35.44 6.39 1.14
CA GLY A 595 34.78 7.70 1.13
C GLY A 595 33.40 7.65 0.48
N ALA A 596 33.26 6.94 -0.65
CA ALA A 596 31.98 6.76 -1.34
C ALA A 596 30.96 6.00 -0.48
N GLY A 597 31.38 4.93 0.20
CA GLY A 597 30.53 4.22 1.15
C GLY A 597 30.09 5.12 2.31
N LEU A 598 30.99 5.93 2.88
CA LEU A 598 30.63 6.88 3.95
C LEU A 598 29.63 7.93 3.48
N VAL A 599 29.80 8.45 2.25
CA VAL A 599 28.83 9.37 1.63
C VAL A 599 27.47 8.70 1.48
N ALA A 600 27.41 7.42 1.09
CA ALA A 600 26.16 6.68 0.99
C ALA A 600 25.44 6.54 2.35
N GLY A 601 26.17 6.18 3.41
CA GLY A 601 25.64 6.13 4.77
C GLY A 601 25.11 7.49 5.25
N LEU A 602 25.85 8.58 4.97
CA LEU A 602 25.45 9.95 5.32
C LEU A 602 24.23 10.42 4.53
N PHE A 603 24.21 10.23 3.20
CA PHE A 603 23.10 10.59 2.33
C PHE A 603 21.81 9.89 2.72
N MET A 604 21.90 8.62 3.08
CA MET A 604 20.75 7.83 3.48
C MET A 604 20.27 8.19 4.88
N SER A 605 21.16 8.18 5.86
CA SER A 605 20.75 8.13 7.28
C SER A 605 20.89 9.46 8.00
N VAL A 606 21.66 10.43 7.50
CA VAL A 606 22.01 11.66 8.22
C VAL A 606 21.49 12.92 7.54
N MET A 607 21.53 12.99 6.21
CA MET A 607 21.07 14.16 5.46
C MET A 607 19.56 14.33 5.59
N GLY A 608 19.11 15.57 5.84
CA GLY A 608 17.71 15.96 5.70
C GLY A 608 17.41 16.63 4.36
N ASN A 609 16.18 17.10 4.19
CA ASN A 609 15.80 17.90 3.02
C ASN A 609 16.19 19.39 3.17
N LEU A 610 15.87 20.20 2.15
CA LEU A 610 16.28 21.61 2.10
C LEU A 610 15.38 22.54 2.94
N ASP A 611 14.28 22.06 3.53
CA ASP A 611 13.35 22.91 4.29
C ASP A 611 13.98 23.53 5.52
N GLY A 612 14.88 22.83 6.21
CA GLY A 612 15.55 23.38 7.39
C GLY A 612 16.27 24.70 7.08
N ALA A 613 16.93 24.80 5.93
CA ALA A 613 17.55 26.05 5.48
C ALA A 613 16.51 27.13 5.16
N PHE A 614 15.40 26.77 4.51
CA PHE A 614 14.31 27.72 4.25
C PHE A 614 13.72 28.28 5.55
N GLN A 615 13.55 27.46 6.59
CA GLN A 615 13.10 27.93 7.90
C GLN A 615 14.07 28.95 8.51
N LEU A 616 15.38 28.70 8.44
CA LEU A 616 16.38 29.64 8.95
C LEU A 616 16.41 30.96 8.16
N ILE A 617 16.31 30.88 6.82
CA ILE A 617 16.27 32.07 5.96
C ILE A 617 15.01 32.89 6.25
N GLN A 618 13.84 32.25 6.31
CA GLN A 618 12.57 32.90 6.64
C GLN A 618 12.60 33.52 8.04
N GLY A 619 13.15 32.82 9.03
CA GLY A 619 13.29 33.33 10.38
C GLY A 619 14.26 34.52 10.47
N THR A 620 15.36 34.48 9.72
CA THR A 620 16.33 35.59 9.61
C THR A 620 15.68 36.79 8.94
N TRP A 621 14.94 36.57 7.85
CA TRP A 621 14.18 37.62 7.16
C TRP A 621 13.16 38.27 8.08
N HIS A 622 12.37 37.47 8.81
CA HIS A 622 11.38 37.97 9.75
C HIS A 622 12.02 38.81 10.87
N LYS A 623 13.19 38.41 11.37
CA LYS A 623 13.93 39.17 12.39
C LYS A 623 14.53 40.47 11.85
N VAL A 624 15.21 40.41 10.71
CA VAL A 624 15.99 41.52 10.17
C VAL A 624 15.10 42.55 9.46
N VAL A 625 14.12 42.10 8.70
CA VAL A 625 13.28 42.98 7.85
C VAL A 625 12.00 43.39 8.57
N ASN A 626 11.32 42.45 9.23
CA ASN A 626 10.03 42.74 9.88
C ASN A 626 10.20 43.19 11.35
N GLY A 627 11.43 43.19 11.89
CA GLY A 627 11.72 43.54 13.28
C GLY A 627 11.15 42.56 14.32
N GLY A 628 10.69 41.38 13.90
CA GLY A 628 10.09 40.38 14.77
C GLY A 628 11.11 39.52 15.52
N ALA A 629 10.62 38.65 16.43
CA ALA A 629 11.46 37.63 17.05
C ALA A 629 11.83 36.52 16.05
N PHE A 630 12.97 35.85 16.26
CA PHE A 630 13.34 34.70 15.44
C PHE A 630 12.38 33.53 15.79
N PRO A 631 11.61 32.99 14.82
CA PRO A 631 10.67 31.92 15.10
C PRO A 631 11.38 30.63 15.52
N SER A 632 10.71 29.82 16.36
CA SER A 632 11.21 28.49 16.71
C SER A 632 11.27 27.58 15.49
N PHE A 633 12.29 26.73 15.41
CA PHE A 633 12.42 25.73 14.36
C PHE A 633 11.29 24.71 14.46
N ASP A 634 10.56 24.50 13.36
CA ASP A 634 9.46 23.56 13.27
C ASP A 634 9.98 22.20 12.83
N PHE A 635 10.03 21.26 13.77
CA PHE A 635 10.45 19.88 13.55
C PHE A 635 9.62 19.16 12.47
N TRP A 636 8.33 19.46 12.39
CA TRP A 636 7.36 18.73 11.59
C TRP A 636 7.26 19.22 10.15
N ARG A 637 7.44 20.53 9.94
CA ARG A 637 7.33 21.15 8.62
C ARG A 637 8.19 20.46 7.56
N SER A 638 9.38 20.00 7.92
CA SER A 638 10.26 19.30 6.99
C SER A 638 9.74 17.91 6.60
N SER A 639 8.85 17.28 7.39
CA SER A 639 8.14 16.05 7.01
C SER A 639 6.80 16.30 6.31
N ARG A 640 6.38 17.57 6.18
CA ARG A 640 5.08 17.98 5.62
C ARG A 640 5.28 19.08 4.59
N MET A 641 6.26 18.87 3.71
CA MET A 641 6.68 19.89 2.73
C MET A 641 5.64 20.14 1.64
N ILE A 642 4.87 19.11 1.30
CA ILE A 642 3.74 19.22 0.37
C ILE A 642 2.54 19.67 1.21
N PRO A 643 1.94 20.83 0.90
CA PRO A 643 0.79 21.31 1.66
C PRO A 643 -0.39 20.34 1.51
N THR A 644 -1.38 20.47 2.39
CA THR A 644 -2.68 19.86 2.18
C THR A 644 -3.23 20.38 0.86
N THR A 645 -3.40 19.50 -0.12
CA THR A 645 -3.91 19.90 -1.44
C THR A 645 -5.32 19.36 -1.61
N GLU A 646 -6.20 20.22 -2.11
CA GLU A 646 -7.49 19.81 -2.65
C GLU A 646 -7.30 18.96 -3.91
N ASN A 647 -8.31 18.15 -4.24
CA ASN A 647 -8.36 17.43 -5.50
C ASN A 647 -8.18 18.39 -6.68
N MET A 648 -7.34 18.03 -7.64
CA MET A 648 -7.19 18.84 -8.84
C MET A 648 -8.38 18.62 -9.78
N ASP A 649 -8.80 19.67 -10.48
CA ASP A 649 -9.58 19.49 -11.71
C ASP A 649 -8.65 18.93 -12.80
N PRO A 650 -8.98 17.76 -13.38
CA PRO A 650 -8.14 17.18 -14.41
C PRO A 650 -8.17 18.04 -15.67
N SER A 651 -6.99 18.31 -16.24
CA SER A 651 -6.90 18.87 -17.59
C SER A 651 -7.69 17.97 -18.56
N PRO A 652 -8.33 18.50 -19.61
CA PRO A 652 -8.96 17.67 -20.65
C PRO A 652 -8.01 16.63 -21.27
N LEU A 653 -6.70 16.89 -21.21
CA LEU A 653 -5.66 15.96 -21.66
C LEU A 653 -5.34 14.84 -20.67
N ALA A 654 -5.71 15.01 -19.39
CA ALA A 654 -5.55 14.05 -18.31
C ALA A 654 -6.76 13.11 -18.18
N PHE A 655 -7.20 12.54 -19.32
CA PHE A 655 -8.45 11.79 -19.45
C PHE A 655 -8.55 10.54 -18.54
N TRP A 656 -7.43 10.06 -18.00
CA TRP A 656 -7.39 8.91 -17.09
C TRP A 656 -7.68 9.28 -15.63
N VAL A 657 -7.69 10.57 -15.29
CA VAL A 657 -7.99 11.04 -13.93
C VAL A 657 -9.50 11.30 -13.83
N PRO A 658 -10.24 10.56 -12.98
CA PRO A 658 -11.69 10.66 -12.91
C PRO A 658 -12.14 11.97 -12.22
N GLU A 659 -13.29 12.54 -12.61
CA GLU A 659 -13.82 13.75 -11.96
C GLU A 659 -14.19 13.52 -10.48
N LYS A 660 -14.71 12.32 -10.13
CA LYS A 660 -15.03 11.93 -8.74
C LYS A 660 -14.49 10.54 -8.41
N ILE A 661 -13.95 10.38 -7.20
CA ILE A 661 -13.65 9.08 -6.61
C ILE A 661 -14.61 8.94 -5.44
N ALA A 662 -15.40 7.87 -5.43
CA ALA A 662 -16.39 7.65 -4.39
C ALA A 662 -15.70 7.33 -3.05
N GLY A 663 -16.09 8.00 -1.97
CA GLY A 663 -15.63 7.66 -0.62
C GLY A 663 -14.29 8.28 -0.18
N THR A 664 -13.63 9.09 -1.02
CA THR A 664 -12.40 9.79 -0.62
C THR A 664 -12.67 11.25 -0.21
N PRO A 665 -12.01 11.78 0.84
CA PRO A 665 -12.04 13.20 1.16
C PRO A 665 -11.53 14.06 0.00
N ASP A 666 -12.02 15.30 -0.09
CA ASP A 666 -11.53 16.26 -1.09
C ASP A 666 -10.11 16.75 -0.83
N MET A 667 -9.55 16.47 0.35
CA MET A 667 -8.21 16.87 0.77
C MET A 667 -7.32 15.67 1.06
N SER A 668 -6.05 15.77 0.65
CA SER A 668 -5.01 14.79 0.99
C SER A 668 -3.96 15.44 1.90
N PHE A 669 -3.70 14.81 3.05
CA PHE A 669 -2.63 15.18 3.98
C PHE A 669 -1.36 14.46 3.56
N HIS A 670 -0.33 15.20 3.15
CA HIS A 670 0.89 14.60 2.62
C HIS A 670 1.98 14.52 3.69
N ILE A 671 2.51 13.32 3.89
CA ILE A 671 3.67 13.05 4.72
C ILE A 671 4.84 12.68 3.81
N THR A 672 5.98 13.34 4.02
CA THR A 672 7.22 13.20 3.24
C THR A 672 8.40 13.00 4.18
N GLU A 673 8.35 11.99 5.04
CA GLU A 673 9.48 11.66 5.89
C GLU A 673 10.69 11.19 5.06
N PHE A 674 11.85 11.27 5.69
CA PHE A 674 13.13 10.77 5.20
C PHE A 674 13.83 10.04 6.34
N PRO A 675 14.80 9.14 6.09
CA PRO A 675 15.26 8.21 7.12
C PRO A 675 15.74 8.88 8.41
N PHE A 676 16.48 9.99 8.34
CA PHE A 676 16.90 10.71 9.56
C PHE A 676 15.71 11.24 10.37
N PHE A 677 14.66 11.76 9.72
CA PHE A 677 13.42 12.14 10.41
C PHE A 677 12.83 10.93 11.14
N THR A 678 12.65 9.81 10.44
CA THR A 678 12.05 8.59 11.00
C THR A 678 12.84 8.06 12.21
N PHE A 679 14.18 7.97 12.09
CA PHE A 679 15.03 7.53 13.21
C PHE A 679 14.99 8.51 14.39
N LEU A 680 14.96 9.82 14.13
CA LEU A 680 14.93 10.84 15.18
C LEU A 680 13.55 10.94 15.85
N PHE A 681 12.49 10.75 15.08
CA PHE A 681 11.12 10.65 15.58
C PHE A 681 11.00 9.44 16.54
N ALA A 682 11.67 8.35 16.17
CA ALA A 682 11.91 7.15 16.95
C ALA A 682 10.65 6.30 17.20
N ASP A 683 9.76 6.24 16.21
CA ASP A 683 8.71 5.24 16.15
C ASP A 683 9.32 3.97 15.57
N LEU A 684 9.16 2.84 16.26
CA LEU A 684 9.73 1.55 15.84
C LEU A 684 8.86 0.91 14.76
N HIS A 685 8.48 1.70 13.78
CA HIS A 685 7.47 1.36 12.79
C HIS A 685 8.07 0.50 11.66
N ALA A 686 7.21 -0.21 10.94
CA ALA A 686 7.60 -1.14 9.88
C ALA A 686 8.51 -0.54 8.79
N HIS A 687 8.18 0.66 8.31
CA HIS A 687 8.94 1.36 7.27
C HIS A 687 10.35 1.78 7.74
N MET A 688 10.58 1.89 9.06
CA MET A 688 11.91 2.13 9.63
C MET A 688 12.72 0.82 9.72
N MET A 689 12.10 -0.23 10.25
CA MET A 689 12.75 -1.52 10.50
C MET A 689 13.15 -2.24 9.21
N VAL A 690 12.42 -2.01 8.11
CA VAL A 690 12.64 -2.69 6.82
C VAL A 690 13.90 -2.20 6.09
N ILE A 691 14.36 -0.95 6.33
CA ILE A 691 15.42 -0.31 5.53
C ILE A 691 16.71 -1.14 5.45
N PRO A 692 17.25 -1.73 6.53
CA PRO A 692 18.44 -2.58 6.40
C PRO A 692 18.22 -3.83 5.54
N PHE A 693 17.02 -4.40 5.58
CA PHE A 693 16.70 -5.61 4.81
C PHE A 693 16.52 -5.30 3.33
N THR A 694 16.05 -4.11 2.96
CA THR A 694 16.03 -3.68 1.56
C THR A 694 17.45 -3.54 1.01
N LEU A 695 18.39 -3.03 1.82
CA LEU A 695 19.82 -2.97 1.47
C LEU A 695 20.44 -4.36 1.33
N LEU A 696 20.01 -5.33 2.14
CA LEU A 696 20.41 -6.74 2.00
C LEU A 696 19.91 -7.33 0.67
N VAL A 697 18.66 -7.07 0.27
CA VAL A 697 18.10 -7.49 -1.03
C VAL A 697 18.90 -6.90 -2.19
N ILE A 698 19.21 -5.60 -2.14
CA ILE A 698 20.06 -4.93 -3.16
C ILE A 698 21.45 -5.56 -3.20
N GLY A 699 22.07 -5.81 -2.04
CA GLY A 699 23.39 -6.45 -1.93
C GLY A 699 23.42 -7.87 -2.50
N LEU A 700 22.37 -8.67 -2.24
CA LEU A 700 22.22 -10.03 -2.78
C LEU A 700 21.99 -10.00 -4.30
N GLY A 701 21.17 -9.05 -4.78
CA GLY A 701 20.98 -8.81 -6.22
C GLY A 701 22.28 -8.42 -6.91
N LEU A 702 23.07 -7.51 -6.33
CA LEU A 702 24.40 -7.14 -6.84
C LEU A 702 25.36 -8.35 -6.85
N SER A 703 25.34 -9.17 -5.80
CA SER A 703 26.14 -10.40 -5.73
C SER A 703 25.82 -11.34 -6.90
N LEU A 704 24.54 -11.58 -7.20
CA LEU A 704 24.11 -12.38 -8.35
C LEU A 704 24.51 -11.78 -9.69
N VAL A 705 24.38 -10.46 -9.87
CA VAL A 705 24.83 -9.75 -11.08
C VAL A 705 26.31 -10.00 -11.36
N LEU A 706 27.16 -10.00 -10.32
CA LEU A 706 28.59 -10.19 -10.47
C LEU A 706 29.01 -11.67 -10.56
N GLY A 707 28.34 -12.56 -9.83
CA GLY A 707 28.76 -13.95 -9.64
C GLY A 707 28.20 -14.96 -10.64
N LEU A 708 27.05 -14.68 -11.26
CA LEU A 708 26.34 -15.66 -12.11
C LEU A 708 27.17 -16.11 -13.33
N ARG A 709 28.08 -15.26 -13.81
CA ARG A 709 28.93 -15.55 -14.98
C ARG A 709 30.09 -16.52 -14.72
N SER A 710 30.54 -16.66 -13.47
CA SER A 710 31.81 -17.30 -13.13
C SER A 710 31.71 -18.38 -12.04
N SER A 711 30.50 -18.69 -11.57
CA SER A 711 30.27 -19.58 -10.43
C SER A 711 29.71 -20.94 -10.84
N GLY A 712 30.14 -22.00 -10.15
CA GLY A 712 29.54 -23.33 -10.27
C GLY A 712 28.11 -23.37 -9.71
N TRP A 713 27.31 -24.37 -10.10
CA TRP A 713 25.85 -24.41 -9.89
C TRP A 713 25.36 -24.31 -8.43
N VAL A 714 26.16 -24.69 -7.44
CA VAL A 714 25.79 -24.62 -6.01
C VAL A 714 25.62 -23.17 -5.53
N TRP A 715 26.52 -22.28 -5.94
CA TRP A 715 26.53 -20.91 -5.43
C TRP A 715 25.33 -20.08 -5.92
N PRO A 716 24.94 -20.09 -7.21
CA PRO A 716 23.74 -19.39 -7.67
C PRO A 716 22.48 -19.87 -6.97
N ILE A 717 22.34 -21.17 -6.69
CA ILE A 717 21.19 -21.70 -5.94
C ILE A 717 21.17 -21.13 -4.52
N ALA A 718 22.30 -21.18 -3.80
CA ALA A 718 22.39 -20.65 -2.44
C ALA A 718 22.13 -19.14 -2.40
N ALA A 719 22.71 -18.37 -3.33
CA ALA A 719 22.52 -16.92 -3.41
C ALA A 719 21.08 -16.54 -3.81
N SER A 720 20.46 -17.27 -4.75
CA SER A 720 19.05 -17.07 -5.09
C SER A 720 18.10 -17.46 -3.96
N ALA A 721 18.40 -18.51 -3.20
CA ALA A 721 17.62 -18.86 -2.01
C ALA A 721 17.72 -17.80 -0.90
N ALA A 722 18.92 -17.28 -0.65
CA ALA A 722 19.14 -16.17 0.27
C ALA A 722 18.39 -14.91 -0.18
N LEU A 723 18.42 -14.59 -1.48
CA LEU A 723 17.67 -13.48 -2.06
C LEU A 723 16.16 -13.67 -1.93
N ALA A 724 15.64 -14.87 -2.20
CA ALA A 724 14.21 -15.17 -2.04
C ALA A 724 13.77 -15.02 -0.58
N LEU A 725 14.59 -15.50 0.37
CA LEU A 725 14.32 -15.35 1.79
C LEU A 725 14.30 -13.88 2.23
N ALA A 726 15.31 -13.10 1.82
CA ALA A 726 15.37 -11.67 2.12
C ALA A 726 14.21 -10.90 1.47
N MET A 727 13.82 -11.27 0.25
CA MET A 727 12.69 -10.68 -0.47
C MET A 727 11.35 -11.00 0.23
N GLY A 728 11.14 -12.25 0.64
CA GLY A 728 9.96 -12.66 1.41
C GLY A 728 9.86 -11.94 2.77
N ALA A 729 11.01 -11.73 3.43
CA ALA A 729 11.07 -11.00 4.68
C ALA A 729 10.58 -9.54 4.55
N LEU A 730 10.79 -8.89 3.39
CA LEU A 730 10.25 -7.56 3.16
C LEU A 730 8.72 -7.53 3.30
N TRP A 731 8.00 -8.55 2.79
CA TRP A 731 6.53 -8.59 2.91
C TRP A 731 6.08 -8.60 4.36
N VAL A 732 6.68 -9.47 5.18
CA VAL A 732 6.27 -9.68 6.58
C VAL A 732 6.80 -8.60 7.55
N ILE A 733 7.77 -7.78 7.12
CA ILE A 733 8.22 -6.58 7.86
C ILE A 733 7.43 -5.34 7.44
N ASN A 734 7.31 -5.09 6.13
CA ASN A 734 6.55 -3.99 5.54
C ASN A 734 6.06 -4.38 4.14
N SER A 735 4.79 -4.80 4.04
CA SER A 735 4.20 -5.31 2.80
C SER A 735 4.25 -4.33 1.61
N TRP A 736 4.40 -3.04 1.88
CA TRP A 736 4.47 -1.98 0.86
C TRP A 736 5.74 -2.01 0.04
N ASP A 737 6.86 -2.48 0.60
CA ASP A 737 8.15 -2.55 -0.09
C ASP A 737 8.23 -3.78 -1.02
N TYR A 738 7.42 -4.81 -0.81
CA TYR A 738 7.53 -6.05 -1.56
C TYR A 738 7.34 -5.87 -3.09
N PRO A 739 6.31 -5.16 -3.59
CA PRO A 739 6.10 -5.01 -5.03
C PRO A 739 7.25 -4.29 -5.75
N SER A 740 7.74 -3.18 -5.19
CA SER A 740 8.80 -2.37 -5.79
C SER A 740 10.15 -3.10 -5.78
N TYR A 741 10.52 -3.71 -4.66
CA TYR A 741 11.76 -4.49 -4.56
C TYR A 741 11.71 -5.80 -5.35
N LEU A 742 10.52 -6.37 -5.57
CA LEU A 742 10.36 -7.51 -6.48
C LEU A 742 10.69 -7.09 -7.92
N LEU A 743 10.13 -5.97 -8.40
CA LEU A 743 10.43 -5.44 -9.73
C LEU A 743 11.93 -5.11 -9.89
N LEU A 744 12.52 -4.49 -8.88
CA LEU A 744 13.96 -4.23 -8.83
C LEU A 744 14.77 -5.55 -8.90
N THR A 745 14.39 -6.55 -8.12
CA THR A 745 15.04 -7.86 -8.10
C THR A 745 14.97 -8.55 -9.45
N LEU A 746 13.80 -8.53 -10.10
CA LEU A 746 13.64 -9.07 -11.46
C LEU A 746 14.53 -8.31 -12.47
N GLY A 747 14.65 -6.99 -12.34
CA GLY A 747 15.57 -6.17 -13.13
C GLY A 747 17.04 -6.55 -12.93
N LEU A 748 17.46 -6.77 -11.68
CA LEU A 748 18.83 -7.20 -11.35
C LEU A 748 19.11 -8.63 -11.84
N LEU A 749 18.14 -9.55 -11.74
CA LEU A 749 18.27 -10.91 -12.29
C LEU A 749 18.35 -10.89 -13.82
N ALA A 750 17.53 -10.05 -14.47
CA ALA A 750 17.58 -9.87 -15.92
C ALA A 750 18.96 -9.33 -16.35
N LEU A 751 19.52 -8.37 -15.60
CA LEU A 751 20.88 -7.87 -15.83
C LEU A 751 21.94 -8.97 -15.61
N ALA A 752 21.84 -9.75 -14.52
CA ALA A 752 22.75 -10.85 -14.23
C ALA A 752 22.79 -11.89 -15.36
N VAL A 753 21.61 -12.27 -15.87
CA VAL A 753 21.46 -13.23 -16.97
C VAL A 753 21.87 -12.63 -18.31
N TYR A 754 21.62 -11.34 -18.55
CA TYR A 754 22.06 -10.64 -19.74
C TYR A 754 23.58 -10.66 -19.88
N LEU A 755 24.30 -10.46 -18.76
CA LEU A 755 25.76 -10.46 -18.70
C LEU A 755 26.39 -11.86 -18.82
N ARG A 756 25.60 -12.94 -18.72
CA ARG A 756 26.07 -14.32 -18.91
C ARG A 756 26.25 -14.63 -20.39
N GLN A 757 27.30 -15.38 -20.73
CA GLN A 757 27.50 -15.89 -22.09
C GLN A 757 26.49 -17.00 -22.41
N GLY A 758 25.88 -16.96 -23.60
CA GLY A 758 24.97 -17.99 -24.10
C GLY A 758 23.94 -17.50 -25.11
N GLY A 759 23.26 -18.45 -25.77
CA GLY A 759 22.15 -18.17 -26.69
C GLY A 759 20.98 -17.47 -25.97
N VAL A 760 20.18 -16.71 -26.74
CA VAL A 760 19.04 -15.93 -26.18
C VAL A 760 18.02 -16.85 -25.51
N SER A 761 17.69 -17.99 -26.11
CA SER A 761 16.75 -18.97 -25.54
C SER A 761 17.21 -19.54 -24.20
N GLY A 762 18.49 -19.93 -24.09
CA GLY A 762 19.08 -20.42 -22.84
C GLY A 762 19.08 -19.36 -21.74
N ARG A 763 19.41 -18.11 -22.09
CA ARG A 763 19.33 -16.98 -21.16
C ARG A 763 17.90 -16.74 -20.67
N LEU A 764 16.92 -16.69 -21.57
CA LEU A 764 15.50 -16.55 -21.18
C LEU A 764 15.03 -17.70 -20.29
N GLY A 765 15.47 -18.94 -20.56
CA GLY A 765 15.18 -20.10 -19.71
C GLY A 765 15.76 -19.95 -18.29
N ILE A 766 17.02 -19.53 -18.16
CA ILE A 766 17.65 -19.28 -16.85
C ILE A 766 16.92 -18.15 -16.11
N LEU A 767 16.61 -17.05 -16.79
CA LEU A 767 15.88 -15.93 -16.20
C LEU A 767 14.50 -16.39 -15.70
N ALA A 768 13.76 -17.15 -16.49
CA ALA A 768 12.46 -17.68 -16.09
C ALA A 768 12.58 -18.57 -14.84
N VAL A 769 13.53 -19.51 -14.82
CA VAL A 769 13.75 -20.40 -13.67
C VAL A 769 14.15 -19.61 -12.42
N MET A 770 15.08 -18.67 -12.52
CA MET A 770 15.53 -17.87 -11.38
C MET A 770 14.42 -16.93 -10.89
N ALA A 771 13.73 -16.23 -11.80
CA ALA A 771 12.64 -15.32 -11.45
C ALA A 771 11.49 -16.07 -10.78
N THR A 772 11.01 -17.16 -11.40
CA THR A 772 9.95 -17.99 -10.81
C THR A 772 10.42 -18.62 -9.51
N GLY A 773 11.64 -19.14 -9.44
CA GLY A 773 12.19 -19.73 -8.22
C GLY A 773 12.27 -18.74 -7.06
N VAL A 774 12.76 -17.52 -7.30
CA VAL A 774 12.82 -16.47 -6.28
C VAL A 774 11.43 -16.05 -5.82
N VAL A 775 10.49 -15.82 -6.74
CA VAL A 775 9.10 -15.42 -6.42
C VAL A 775 8.35 -16.51 -5.65
N VAL A 776 8.46 -17.77 -6.09
CA VAL A 776 7.78 -18.88 -5.43
C VAL A 776 8.38 -19.09 -4.04
N LEU A 777 9.71 -19.10 -3.93
CA LEU A 777 10.37 -19.32 -2.64
C LEU A 777 10.17 -18.15 -1.67
N SER A 778 10.09 -16.89 -2.14
CA SER A 778 9.82 -15.74 -1.26
C SER A 778 8.44 -15.81 -0.61
N VAL A 779 7.44 -16.36 -1.30
CA VAL A 779 6.08 -16.57 -0.76
C VAL A 779 6.04 -17.84 0.09
N VAL A 780 6.58 -18.96 -0.41
CA VAL A 780 6.53 -20.26 0.29
C VAL A 780 7.31 -20.24 1.61
N ALA A 781 8.45 -19.53 1.67
CA ALA A 781 9.24 -19.40 2.90
C ALA A 781 8.44 -18.77 4.05
N PHE A 782 7.46 -17.92 3.74
CA PHE A 782 6.62 -17.24 4.72
C PHE A 782 5.15 -17.70 4.67
N LEU A 783 4.89 -18.90 4.13
CA LEU A 783 3.53 -19.44 3.99
C LEU A 783 2.72 -19.43 5.30
N PRO A 784 3.27 -19.76 6.49
CA PRO A 784 2.52 -19.64 7.75
C PRO A 784 1.99 -18.24 8.03
N PHE A 785 2.73 -17.18 7.69
CA PHE A 785 2.26 -15.80 7.81
C PHE A 785 1.11 -15.53 6.82
N HIS A 786 1.31 -15.89 5.55
CA HIS A 786 0.31 -15.66 4.50
C HIS A 786 -0.99 -16.45 4.73
N ALA A 787 -0.94 -17.56 5.46
CA ALA A 787 -2.12 -18.33 5.82
C ALA A 787 -2.97 -17.67 6.93
N ALA A 788 -2.36 -16.86 7.80
CA ALA A 788 -3.04 -16.20 8.91
C ALA A 788 -3.39 -14.72 8.63
N TYR A 789 -2.64 -14.07 7.73
CA TYR A 789 -2.79 -12.65 7.41
C TYR A 789 -3.94 -12.39 6.42
N GLU A 790 -4.88 -11.50 6.79
CA GLU A 790 -5.97 -11.06 5.91
C GLU A 790 -5.68 -9.68 5.34
N THR A 791 -5.71 -9.55 4.01
CA THR A 791 -5.56 -8.27 3.29
C THR A 791 -6.90 -7.66 2.92
N PHE A 792 -7.10 -6.39 3.23
CA PHE A 792 -8.29 -5.61 2.86
C PHE A 792 -7.92 -4.55 1.80
N GLN A 793 -8.82 -4.31 0.83
CA GLN A 793 -8.70 -3.24 -0.18
C GLN A 793 -7.41 -3.27 -1.03
N ASN A 794 -7.25 -4.32 -1.85
CA ASN A 794 -6.02 -4.55 -2.64
C ASN A 794 -6.03 -3.90 -4.05
N GLY A 795 -6.96 -2.98 -4.34
CA GLY A 795 -7.06 -2.33 -5.64
C GLY A 795 -6.06 -1.18 -5.86
N LEU A 796 -5.98 -0.71 -7.11
CA LEU A 796 -5.24 0.49 -7.49
C LEU A 796 -6.20 1.55 -8.03
N ASP A 797 -6.10 2.75 -7.49
CA ASP A 797 -6.87 3.92 -7.92
C ASP A 797 -5.96 4.95 -8.60
N PRO A 798 -6.46 5.73 -9.59
CA PRO A 798 -5.73 6.87 -10.12
C PRO A 798 -5.53 7.95 -9.04
N SER A 799 -4.34 8.54 -8.99
CA SER A 799 -4.05 9.67 -8.11
C SER A 799 -4.67 10.96 -8.65
N LYS A 800 -5.33 11.72 -7.77
CA LYS A 800 -5.89 13.05 -8.07
C LYS A 800 -5.04 14.23 -7.60
N TRP A 801 -3.95 13.92 -6.91
CA TRP A 801 -3.05 14.92 -6.37
C TRP A 801 -1.73 14.86 -7.13
N ARG A 802 -1.13 16.03 -7.33
CA ARG A 802 0.14 16.21 -8.03
C ARG A 802 1.18 16.72 -7.05
N THR A 803 2.41 16.26 -7.19
CA THR A 803 3.51 16.82 -6.41
C THR A 803 4.00 18.11 -7.07
N PRO A 804 4.01 19.26 -6.39
CA PRO A 804 4.58 20.49 -6.95
C PRO A 804 6.09 20.36 -7.17
N ILE A 805 6.60 20.90 -8.28
CA ILE A 805 7.99 20.73 -8.69
C ILE A 805 8.97 21.38 -7.70
N ASP A 806 8.62 22.54 -7.15
CA ASP A 806 9.39 23.24 -6.12
C ASP A 806 9.52 22.39 -4.85
N ARG A 807 8.44 21.70 -4.45
CA ARG A 807 8.45 20.81 -3.28
C ARG A 807 9.25 19.54 -3.53
N TYR A 808 9.12 18.94 -4.72
CA TYR A 808 9.93 17.78 -5.08
C TYR A 808 11.43 18.12 -5.09
N LEU A 809 11.80 19.29 -5.64
CA LEU A 809 13.17 19.80 -5.63
C LEU A 809 13.65 20.14 -4.22
N ALA A 810 12.78 20.63 -3.34
CA ALA A 810 13.15 20.90 -1.95
C ALA A 810 13.38 19.60 -1.15
N ILE A 811 12.66 18.53 -1.46
CA ILE A 811 12.81 17.21 -0.83
C ILE A 811 14.07 16.50 -1.36
N HIS A 812 14.23 16.38 -2.68
CA HIS A 812 15.27 15.54 -3.31
C HIS A 812 16.38 16.32 -4.03
N GLY A 813 16.42 17.64 -3.92
CA GLY A 813 17.28 18.52 -4.74
C GLY A 813 18.77 18.21 -4.65
N LEU A 814 19.27 17.83 -3.47
CA LEU A 814 20.66 17.40 -3.28
C LEU A 814 21.00 16.22 -4.21
N PHE A 815 20.16 15.18 -4.19
CA PHE A 815 20.38 13.98 -5.00
C PHE A 815 20.20 14.28 -6.49
N LEU A 816 19.14 15.00 -6.86
CA LEU A 816 18.84 15.34 -8.26
C LEU A 816 19.93 16.20 -8.90
N PHE A 817 20.56 17.09 -8.14
CA PHE A 817 21.69 17.88 -8.62
C PHE A 817 22.88 16.98 -9.02
N VAL A 818 23.23 16.01 -8.16
CA VAL A 818 24.31 15.05 -8.43
C VAL A 818 23.93 14.11 -9.58
N ILE A 819 22.72 13.54 -9.54
CA ILE A 819 22.19 12.62 -10.56
C ILE A 819 22.14 13.31 -11.92
N GLY A 820 21.54 14.50 -12.02
CA GLY A 820 21.43 15.26 -13.26
C GLY A 820 22.80 15.59 -13.85
N THR A 821 23.75 16.01 -13.01
CA THR A 821 25.13 16.27 -13.42
C THR A 821 25.78 15.00 -13.98
N PHE A 822 25.68 13.89 -13.26
CA PHE A 822 26.24 12.61 -13.69
C PHE A 822 25.62 12.11 -14.99
N LEU A 823 24.30 12.12 -15.12
CA LEU A 823 23.60 11.63 -16.31
C LEU A 823 24.02 12.43 -17.55
N VAL A 824 24.12 13.75 -17.45
CA VAL A 824 24.58 14.59 -18.56
C VAL A 824 26.06 14.35 -18.87
N TYR A 825 26.91 14.27 -17.84
CA TYR A 825 28.35 14.02 -18.01
C TYR A 825 28.62 12.66 -18.64
N TYR A 826 27.98 11.60 -18.13
CA TYR A 826 28.16 10.23 -18.56
C TYR A 826 27.57 10.02 -19.96
N ALA A 827 26.32 10.45 -20.20
CA ALA A 827 25.65 10.28 -21.49
C ALA A 827 26.16 11.22 -22.60
N ARG A 828 27.09 12.15 -22.30
CA ARG A 828 27.60 13.15 -23.25
C ARG A 828 28.04 12.57 -24.60
N PRO A 829 28.83 11.48 -24.68
CA PRO A 829 29.24 10.91 -25.97
C PRO A 829 28.04 10.45 -26.82
N THR A 830 27.07 9.79 -26.16
CA THR A 830 25.84 9.32 -26.80
C THR A 830 24.95 10.48 -27.24
N LEU A 831 24.82 11.54 -26.43
CA LEU A 831 24.08 12.75 -26.78
C LEU A 831 24.69 13.47 -27.99
N VAL A 832 26.03 13.59 -28.05
CA VAL A 832 26.74 14.16 -29.20
C VAL A 832 26.52 13.32 -30.45
N GLN A 833 26.59 11.98 -30.32
CA GLN A 833 26.31 11.06 -31.43
C GLN A 833 24.86 11.21 -31.93
N LEU A 834 23.88 11.27 -31.03
CA LEU A 834 22.47 11.46 -31.36
C LEU A 834 22.25 12.79 -32.09
N ALA A 835 22.79 13.89 -31.57
CA ALA A 835 22.70 15.22 -32.19
C ALA A 835 23.32 15.23 -33.59
N ALA A 836 24.53 14.67 -33.75
CA ALA A 836 25.20 14.57 -35.05
C ALA A 836 24.39 13.73 -36.06
N SER A 837 23.67 12.72 -35.58
CA SER A 837 22.89 11.82 -36.41
C SER A 837 21.55 12.40 -36.91
N LEU A 838 21.10 13.53 -36.33
CA LEU A 838 19.93 14.30 -36.78
C LEU A 838 20.27 15.33 -37.87
N LEU A 839 21.56 15.67 -38.03
CA LEU A 839 22.02 16.60 -39.06
C LEU A 839 21.92 15.97 -40.48
N PRO A 840 21.52 16.75 -41.50
CA PRO A 840 21.52 16.32 -42.91
C PRO A 840 22.89 15.83 -43.36
N ALA A 841 22.93 14.78 -44.19
CA ALA A 841 24.17 14.15 -44.65
C ALA A 841 25.18 15.13 -45.30
N ARG A 842 24.69 16.23 -45.90
CA ARG A 842 25.51 17.28 -46.54
C ARG A 842 26.30 18.15 -45.56
N LEU A 843 25.89 18.21 -44.28
CA LEU A 843 26.58 18.95 -43.21
C LEU A 843 27.50 18.05 -42.37
N ARG A 844 27.53 16.74 -42.64
CA ARG A 844 28.45 15.81 -41.98
C ARG A 844 29.81 15.94 -42.65
N GLY A 845 30.76 16.63 -42.00
CA GLY A 845 32.13 16.74 -42.49
C GLY A 845 32.73 15.36 -42.80
N ALA A 846 33.55 15.29 -43.86
CA ALA A 846 34.09 14.06 -44.45
C ALA A 846 34.95 13.18 -43.51
N GLY A 847 35.30 13.66 -42.31
CA GLY A 847 36.01 12.90 -41.27
C GLY A 847 35.12 12.25 -40.21
N ASN A 848 33.80 12.46 -40.23
CA ASN A 848 32.89 12.05 -39.15
C ASN A 848 32.15 10.73 -39.48
N ARG A 849 32.91 9.69 -39.89
CA ARG A 849 32.38 8.31 -39.87
C ARG A 849 32.09 7.97 -38.41
N SER A 850 30.89 7.49 -38.16
CA SER A 850 30.27 7.35 -36.84
C SER A 850 30.90 6.22 -36.01
N ASP A 851 32.11 6.42 -35.49
CA ASP A 851 32.70 5.60 -34.42
C ASP A 851 32.14 6.06 -33.05
N GLY A 852 30.82 6.10 -32.93
CA GLY A 852 30.17 6.37 -31.66
C GLY A 852 29.93 5.08 -30.87
N PRO A 853 29.65 5.17 -29.56
CA PRO A 853 29.50 4.00 -28.68
C PRO A 853 28.37 3.04 -29.11
N LEU A 854 27.40 3.52 -29.90
CA LEU A 854 26.28 2.74 -30.39
C LEU A 854 26.32 2.62 -31.92
N SER A 855 26.05 1.43 -32.46
CA SER A 855 26.01 1.20 -33.92
C SER A 855 24.78 0.39 -34.35
N GLY A 856 24.41 0.52 -35.63
CA GLY A 856 23.34 -0.27 -36.26
C GLY A 856 21.96 -0.14 -35.59
N TRP A 857 21.36 -1.29 -35.27
CA TRP A 857 20.01 -1.40 -34.69
C TRP A 857 19.87 -0.74 -33.31
N TRP A 858 20.93 -0.75 -32.49
CA TRP A 858 20.91 -0.13 -31.16
C TRP A 858 20.75 1.37 -31.22
N LEU A 859 21.43 2.03 -32.16
CA LEU A 859 21.28 3.47 -32.37
C LEU A 859 19.85 3.83 -32.82
N PHE A 860 19.20 2.97 -33.61
CA PHE A 860 17.79 3.15 -34.00
C PHE A 860 16.86 3.04 -32.78
N LEU A 861 16.99 1.99 -31.98
CA LEU A 861 16.18 1.81 -30.76
C LEU A 861 16.33 2.99 -29.79
N VAL A 862 17.56 3.45 -29.57
CA VAL A 862 17.83 4.60 -28.70
C VAL A 862 17.19 5.88 -29.25
N LYS A 863 17.27 6.15 -30.55
CA LYS A 863 16.58 7.30 -31.17
C LYS A 863 15.06 7.24 -31.00
N SER A 864 14.46 6.09 -31.28
CA SER A 864 13.02 5.89 -31.14
C SER A 864 12.58 6.04 -29.68
N GLY A 865 13.34 5.47 -28.74
CA GLY A 865 13.09 5.60 -27.30
C GLY A 865 13.19 7.04 -26.82
N VAL A 866 14.22 7.79 -27.22
CA VAL A 866 14.34 9.23 -26.92
C VAL A 866 13.19 10.02 -27.51
N GLY A 867 12.82 9.76 -28.77
CA GLY A 867 11.68 10.43 -29.43
C GLY A 867 10.37 10.21 -28.68
N LEU A 868 10.07 8.96 -28.30
CA LEU A 868 8.88 8.61 -27.51
C LEU A 868 8.93 9.26 -26.12
N GLY A 869 10.08 9.23 -25.45
CA GLY A 869 10.25 9.84 -24.13
C GLY A 869 10.08 11.36 -24.14
N LEU A 870 10.58 12.05 -25.17
CA LEU A 870 10.37 13.49 -25.35
C LEU A 870 8.91 13.83 -25.65
N LEU A 871 8.22 13.01 -26.44
CA LEU A 871 6.77 13.16 -26.66
C LEU A 871 5.97 12.97 -25.37
N MET A 872 6.32 11.96 -24.57
CA MET A 872 5.70 11.72 -23.26
C MET A 872 5.96 12.88 -22.29
N LEU A 873 7.19 13.39 -22.24
CA LEU A 873 7.54 14.57 -21.44
C LEU A 873 6.70 15.78 -21.87
N LEU A 874 6.63 16.07 -23.16
CA LEU A 874 5.83 17.18 -23.70
C LEU A 874 4.35 17.00 -23.34
N TYR A 875 3.82 15.79 -23.51
CA TYR A 875 2.46 15.46 -23.14
C TYR A 875 2.17 15.73 -21.65
N LEU A 876 3.01 15.23 -20.75
CA LEU A 876 2.86 15.43 -19.31
C LEU A 876 2.98 16.90 -18.92
N ALA A 877 3.90 17.64 -19.53
CA ALA A 877 4.06 19.08 -19.29
C ALA A 877 2.82 19.86 -19.73
N VAL A 878 2.29 19.59 -20.93
CA VAL A 878 1.06 20.24 -21.44
C VAL A 878 -0.17 19.83 -20.63
N ALA A 879 -0.21 18.60 -20.10
CA ALA A 879 -1.24 18.16 -19.15
C ALA A 879 -1.11 18.76 -17.74
N GLY A 880 -0.05 19.55 -17.48
CA GLY A 880 0.20 20.22 -16.19
C GLY A 880 0.85 19.33 -15.13
N PHE A 881 1.48 18.21 -15.51
CA PHE A 881 2.25 17.32 -14.64
C PHE A 881 3.75 17.63 -14.74
N TRP A 882 4.16 18.81 -14.28
CA TRP A 882 5.54 19.30 -14.42
C TRP A 882 6.59 18.42 -13.74
N THR A 883 6.31 17.92 -12.53
CA THR A 883 7.21 17.01 -11.81
C THR A 883 7.37 15.69 -12.57
N ALA A 884 6.25 15.11 -13.03
CA ALA A 884 6.27 13.91 -13.87
C ALA A 884 7.05 14.12 -15.18
N ALA A 885 6.91 15.28 -15.82
CA ALA A 885 7.63 15.63 -17.04
C ALA A 885 9.15 15.73 -16.79
N MET A 886 9.58 16.38 -15.70
CA MET A 886 10.99 16.44 -15.28
C MET A 886 11.55 15.03 -15.03
N LEU A 887 10.80 14.20 -14.29
CA LEU A 887 11.20 12.82 -13.98
C LEU A 887 11.28 11.95 -15.24
N ALA A 888 10.35 12.09 -16.18
CA ALA A 888 10.41 11.43 -17.48
C ALA A 888 11.67 11.83 -18.27
N GLY A 889 12.05 13.11 -18.24
CA GLY A 889 13.30 13.59 -18.84
C GLY A 889 14.54 12.96 -18.22
N LEU A 890 14.59 12.87 -16.89
CA LEU A 890 15.67 12.17 -16.17
C LEU A 890 15.69 10.67 -16.49
N LEU A 891 14.52 10.04 -16.64
CA LEU A 891 14.39 8.63 -17.00
C LEU A 891 14.92 8.35 -18.41
N VAL A 892 14.67 9.25 -19.37
CA VAL A 892 15.27 9.18 -20.72
C VAL A 892 16.79 9.28 -20.65
N LEU A 893 17.33 10.23 -19.88
CA LEU A 893 18.78 10.36 -19.70
C LEU A 893 19.39 9.15 -18.97
N ALA A 894 18.68 8.57 -18.00
CA ALA A 894 19.07 7.32 -17.35
C ALA A 894 19.09 6.16 -18.34
N GLY A 895 18.08 6.03 -19.20
CA GLY A 895 18.04 5.02 -20.27
C GLY A 895 19.20 5.17 -21.27
N LEU A 896 19.56 6.41 -21.65
CA LEU A 896 20.75 6.68 -22.46
C LEU A 896 22.04 6.25 -21.74
N SER A 897 22.14 6.56 -20.46
CA SER A 897 23.27 6.16 -19.63
C SER A 897 23.36 4.64 -19.49
N VAL A 898 22.23 3.92 -19.40
CA VAL A 898 22.20 2.45 -19.39
C VAL A 898 22.70 1.91 -20.73
N ALA A 899 22.21 2.44 -21.86
CA ALA A 899 22.67 2.01 -23.18
C ALA A 899 24.19 2.17 -23.34
N GLN A 900 24.74 3.28 -22.83
CA GLN A 900 26.18 3.51 -22.82
C GLN A 900 26.92 2.61 -21.83
N ALA A 901 26.41 2.39 -20.62
CA ALA A 901 27.03 1.49 -19.64
C ALA A 901 27.11 0.05 -20.17
N LEU A 902 26.11 -0.39 -20.93
CA LEU A 902 26.10 -1.70 -21.57
C LEU A 902 27.06 -1.80 -22.77
N SER A 903 27.53 -0.69 -23.33
CA SER A 903 28.52 -0.67 -24.43
C SER A 903 29.98 -0.67 -23.96
N VAL A 904 30.27 -0.40 -22.68
CA VAL A 904 31.63 -0.39 -22.10
C VAL A 904 32.24 -1.81 -22.08
N GLU A 905 33.52 -1.96 -21.73
CA GLU A 905 34.18 -3.25 -21.53
C GLU A 905 33.43 -4.19 -20.57
N SER A 906 33.54 -5.49 -20.82
CA SER A 906 32.77 -6.52 -20.10
C SER A 906 33.04 -6.59 -18.59
N GLY A 907 34.18 -6.07 -18.12
CA GLY A 907 34.56 -6.00 -16.71
C GLY A 907 33.82 -4.91 -15.92
N GLU A 908 33.70 -3.72 -16.50
CA GLU A 908 33.14 -2.52 -15.84
C GLU A 908 31.60 -2.48 -15.87
N ARG A 909 30.99 -3.07 -16.93
CA ARG A 909 29.54 -3.10 -17.19
C ARG A 909 28.65 -3.24 -15.95
N PRO A 910 28.79 -4.28 -15.10
CA PRO A 910 27.86 -4.48 -13.99
C PRO A 910 27.92 -3.36 -12.95
N PHE A 911 29.11 -2.82 -12.66
CA PHE A 911 29.29 -1.77 -11.65
C PHE A 911 28.70 -0.42 -12.09
N LEU A 912 28.65 -0.17 -13.40
CA LEU A 912 28.02 1.03 -13.97
C LEU A 912 26.50 0.85 -14.18
N ALA A 913 26.05 -0.35 -14.55
CA ALA A 913 24.65 -0.63 -14.83
C ALA A 913 23.78 -0.70 -13.56
N VAL A 914 24.26 -1.29 -12.47
CA VAL A 914 23.46 -1.46 -11.24
C VAL A 914 23.00 -0.12 -10.63
N PRO A 915 23.86 0.90 -10.42
CA PRO A 915 23.42 2.21 -9.93
C PRO A 915 22.38 2.87 -10.83
N LEU A 916 22.46 2.65 -12.15
CA LEU A 916 21.48 3.16 -13.10
C LEU A 916 20.14 2.41 -13.05
N VAL A 917 20.14 1.10 -12.77
CA VAL A 917 18.93 0.33 -12.51
C VAL A 917 18.25 0.81 -11.22
N LEU A 918 19.02 1.02 -10.15
CA LEU A 918 18.52 1.60 -8.90
C LEU A 918 17.90 2.98 -9.13
N LEU A 919 18.60 3.84 -9.89
CA LEU A 919 18.08 5.16 -10.28
C LEU A 919 16.80 5.06 -11.12
N GLY A 920 16.77 4.16 -12.11
CA GLY A 920 15.60 3.95 -12.97
C GLY A 920 14.39 3.52 -12.16
N MET A 921 14.58 2.64 -11.18
CA MET A 921 13.52 2.23 -10.25
C MET A 921 13.04 3.41 -9.39
N ALA A 922 13.96 4.19 -8.81
CA ALA A 922 13.61 5.36 -8.01
C ALA A 922 12.78 6.38 -8.81
N LEU A 923 13.20 6.69 -10.04
CA LEU A 923 12.47 7.60 -10.94
C LEU A 923 11.10 7.04 -11.33
N ALA A 924 10.99 5.73 -11.56
CA ALA A 924 9.73 5.07 -11.88
C ALA A 924 8.75 5.10 -10.70
N ILE A 925 9.22 4.86 -9.47
CA ILE A 925 8.40 4.98 -8.25
C ILE A 925 7.93 6.42 -8.07
N SER A 926 8.84 7.41 -8.17
CA SER A 926 8.47 8.83 -8.07
C SER A 926 7.45 9.27 -9.11
N LEU A 927 7.51 8.71 -10.33
CA LEU A 927 6.50 8.94 -11.35
C LEU A 927 5.18 8.24 -11.02
N GLY A 928 5.25 7.01 -10.49
CA GLY A 928 4.11 6.18 -10.13
C GLY A 928 3.20 6.82 -9.08
N VAL A 929 3.75 7.41 -8.02
CA VAL A 929 2.95 8.01 -6.92
C VAL A 929 2.12 9.24 -7.33
N ASP A 930 2.49 9.90 -8.43
CA ASP A 930 1.73 11.01 -9.00
C ASP A 930 0.62 10.52 -9.96
N ILE A 931 0.62 9.24 -10.33
CA ILE A 931 -0.32 8.64 -11.30
C ILE A 931 -1.27 7.64 -10.63
N VAL A 932 -0.78 6.84 -9.69
CA VAL A 932 -1.50 5.71 -9.07
C VAL A 932 -1.33 5.76 -7.55
N ARG A 933 -2.40 5.38 -6.84
CA ARG A 933 -2.42 5.14 -5.39
C ARG A 933 -3.10 3.80 -5.07
N LEU A 934 -2.89 3.30 -3.87
CA LEU A 934 -3.60 2.11 -3.40
C LEU A 934 -5.05 2.46 -3.00
N GLU A 935 -5.98 1.54 -3.29
CA GLU A 935 -7.36 1.62 -2.84
C GLU A 935 -7.39 1.65 -1.30
N GLY A 936 -8.31 2.42 -0.71
CA GLY A 936 -8.38 2.54 0.75
C GLY A 936 -7.38 3.51 1.40
N ASP A 937 -6.47 4.11 0.62
CA ASP A 937 -5.53 5.10 1.16
C ASP A 937 -6.25 6.40 1.60
N ILE A 938 -5.69 7.08 2.61
CA ILE A 938 -6.18 8.36 3.11
C ILE A 938 -5.72 9.44 2.13
N GLY A 939 -6.56 9.74 1.14
CA GLY A 939 -6.14 10.52 -0.02
C GLY A 939 -5.10 9.74 -0.81
N ARG A 940 -3.83 10.20 -0.80
CA ARG A 940 -2.66 9.42 -1.26
C ARG A 940 -1.52 9.37 -0.22
N MET A 941 -1.85 9.59 1.06
CA MET A 941 -0.87 9.80 2.12
C MET A 941 0.10 8.62 2.26
N ASN A 942 -0.40 7.39 2.43
CA ASN A 942 0.46 6.23 2.66
C ASN A 942 1.24 5.86 1.41
N THR A 943 0.61 5.97 0.23
CA THR A 943 1.27 5.78 -1.07
C THR A 943 2.45 6.72 -1.20
N LEU A 944 2.24 8.03 -1.01
CA LEU A 944 3.32 9.00 -1.13
C LEU A 944 4.42 8.73 -0.09
N PHE A 945 4.03 8.62 1.19
CA PHE A 945 4.95 8.48 2.31
C PHE A 945 5.88 7.27 2.18
N LYS A 946 5.30 6.08 2.02
CA LYS A 946 6.07 4.82 2.04
C LYS A 946 6.99 4.71 0.82
N TYR A 947 6.49 5.04 -0.36
CA TYR A 947 7.29 4.99 -1.58
C TYR A 947 8.34 6.11 -1.66
N TYR A 948 8.12 7.29 -1.06
CA TYR A 948 9.17 8.32 -1.00
C TYR A 948 10.35 7.94 -0.10
N LEU A 949 10.12 7.16 0.96
CA LEU A 949 11.22 6.57 1.75
C LEU A 949 12.07 5.64 0.88
N GLU A 950 11.45 4.79 0.05
CA GLU A 950 12.18 3.93 -0.89
C GLU A 950 12.96 4.75 -1.93
N VAL A 951 12.34 5.79 -2.49
CA VAL A 951 13.00 6.72 -3.43
C VAL A 951 14.22 7.36 -2.77
N TRP A 952 14.13 7.77 -1.49
CA TRP A 952 15.27 8.32 -0.76
C TRP A 952 16.41 7.30 -0.62
N VAL A 953 16.10 6.05 -0.27
CA VAL A 953 17.07 4.96 -0.17
C VAL A 953 17.79 4.76 -1.51
N LEU A 954 17.05 4.62 -2.60
CA LEU A 954 17.61 4.36 -3.93
C LEU A 954 18.39 5.57 -4.48
N PHE A 955 17.88 6.79 -4.30
CA PHE A 955 18.61 8.01 -4.67
C PHE A 955 19.88 8.18 -3.87
N SER A 956 19.90 7.85 -2.57
CA SER A 956 21.10 7.94 -1.74
C SER A 956 22.21 7.03 -2.26
N LEU A 957 21.89 5.77 -2.58
CA LEU A 957 22.85 4.81 -3.15
C LEU A 957 23.36 5.24 -4.53
N ALA A 958 22.44 5.61 -5.43
CA ALA A 958 22.79 6.01 -6.79
C ALA A 958 23.61 7.30 -6.80
N SER A 959 23.17 8.34 -6.09
CA SER A 959 23.86 9.64 -6.05
C SER A 959 25.23 9.56 -5.37
N ALA A 960 25.41 8.73 -4.32
CA ALA A 960 26.71 8.54 -3.69
C ALA A 960 27.73 7.90 -4.66
N PHE A 961 27.31 6.86 -5.40
CA PHE A 961 28.14 6.28 -6.46
C PHE A 961 28.45 7.29 -7.56
N MET A 962 27.44 8.04 -8.03
CA MET A 962 27.58 9.03 -9.10
C MET A 962 28.48 10.20 -8.72
N LEU A 963 28.38 10.69 -7.48
CA LEU A 963 29.27 11.71 -6.93
C LEU A 963 30.71 11.21 -6.92
N TRP A 964 30.93 10.01 -6.40
CA TRP A 964 32.25 9.37 -6.42
C TRP A 964 32.78 9.23 -7.85
N TYR A 965 31.96 8.76 -8.79
CA TYR A 965 32.36 8.57 -10.19
C TYR A 965 32.82 9.87 -10.84
N LEU A 966 32.09 10.98 -10.62
CA LEU A 966 32.48 12.30 -11.12
C LEU A 966 33.87 12.70 -10.61
N GLY A 967 34.13 12.52 -9.31
CA GLY A 967 35.44 12.86 -8.75
C GLY A 967 36.55 11.91 -9.16
N TYR A 968 36.27 10.62 -9.22
CA TYR A 968 37.19 9.56 -9.63
C TYR A 968 37.66 9.74 -11.09
N ARG A 969 36.75 10.07 -12.01
CA ARG A 969 37.07 10.40 -13.41
C ARG A 969 37.67 11.80 -13.60
N GLY A 970 37.93 12.52 -12.52
CA GLY A 970 38.62 13.80 -12.57
C GLY A 970 37.77 14.96 -13.08
N PHE A 971 36.44 14.93 -12.92
CA PHE A 971 35.54 16.05 -13.23
C PHE A 971 35.99 17.37 -12.57
N PHE A 972 36.66 17.26 -11.42
CA PHE A 972 37.20 18.39 -10.65
C PHE A 972 38.66 18.77 -11.01
N ARG A 973 39.33 18.04 -11.91
CA ARG A 973 40.72 18.33 -12.30
C ARG A 973 40.75 19.48 -13.30
N GLY A 974 41.49 20.54 -12.97
CA GLY A 974 41.62 21.75 -13.79
C GLY A 974 40.55 22.81 -13.50
N TRP A 975 40.43 23.24 -12.22
CA TRP A 975 39.49 24.26 -11.73
C TRP A 975 39.36 25.50 -12.63
N ARG A 976 38.46 25.43 -13.60
CA ARG A 976 37.84 26.59 -14.25
C ARG A 976 36.75 27.12 -13.32
N TRP A 977 36.33 28.38 -13.52
CA TRP A 977 35.28 29.03 -12.71
C TRP A 977 33.98 28.21 -12.59
N SER A 978 33.59 27.49 -13.65
CA SER A 978 32.42 26.61 -13.65
C SER A 978 32.52 25.43 -12.66
N GLY A 979 33.70 24.82 -12.51
CA GLY A 979 33.91 23.74 -11.55
C GLY A 979 33.86 24.23 -10.09
N ARG A 980 34.38 25.44 -9.83
CA ARG A 980 34.29 26.09 -8.50
C ARG A 980 32.84 26.43 -8.15
N LEU A 981 32.08 26.96 -9.11
CA LEU A 981 30.66 27.25 -8.93
C LEU A 981 29.87 25.97 -8.61
N TRP A 982 30.11 24.88 -9.35
CA TRP A 982 29.43 23.61 -9.09
C TRP A 982 29.71 23.08 -7.68
N VAL A 983 30.97 23.10 -7.24
CA VAL A 983 31.35 22.68 -5.88
C VAL A 983 30.73 23.61 -4.83
N GLY A 984 30.67 24.91 -5.10
CA GLY A 984 29.98 25.89 -4.25
C GLY A 984 28.49 25.58 -4.10
N VAL A 985 27.79 25.27 -5.20
CA VAL A 985 26.38 24.85 -5.18
C VAL A 985 26.21 23.55 -4.39
N LEU A 986 27.05 22.54 -4.63
CA LEU A 986 27.01 21.29 -3.87
C LEU A 986 27.21 21.54 -2.37
N ALA A 987 28.19 22.39 -2.00
CA ALA A 987 28.46 22.73 -0.61
C ALA A 987 27.26 23.42 0.05
N VAL A 988 26.58 24.32 -0.67
CA VAL A 988 25.34 24.98 -0.20
C VAL A 988 24.21 23.95 -0.02
N LEU A 989 24.02 23.02 -0.96
CA LEU A 989 22.99 21.98 -0.85
C LEU A 989 23.27 21.03 0.32
N LEU A 990 24.52 20.62 0.51
CA LEU A 990 24.94 19.80 1.65
C LEU A 990 24.74 20.53 2.98
N ALA A 991 25.21 21.78 3.08
CA ALA A 991 25.01 22.60 4.26
C ALA A 991 23.52 22.79 4.58
N SER A 992 22.70 23.04 3.55
CA SER A 992 21.25 23.18 3.69
C SER A 992 20.59 21.91 4.20
N SER A 993 20.99 20.76 3.68
CA SER A 993 20.46 19.43 4.05
C SER A 993 20.82 19.03 5.49
N LEU A 994 21.97 19.50 6.00
CA LEU A 994 22.41 19.25 7.38
C LEU A 994 21.71 20.14 8.43
N VAL A 995 21.01 21.20 8.02
CA VAL A 995 20.31 22.10 8.94
C VAL A 995 19.26 21.33 9.75
N TYR A 996 18.46 20.48 9.08
CA TYR A 996 17.47 19.67 9.77
C TYR A 996 18.13 18.69 10.76
N THR A 997 19.25 18.08 10.37
CA THR A 997 20.01 17.16 11.23
C THR A 997 20.40 17.84 12.55
N GLY A 998 20.94 19.06 12.49
CA GLY A 998 21.32 19.80 13.70
C GLY A 998 20.13 20.36 14.47
N MET A 999 19.28 21.14 13.81
CA MET A 999 18.18 21.87 14.46
C MET A 999 17.02 20.95 14.86
N GLY A 1000 16.67 19.99 14.01
CA GLY A 1000 15.66 18.97 14.29
C GLY A 1000 16.07 18.12 15.50
N THR A 1001 17.33 17.67 15.57
CA THR A 1001 17.83 16.95 16.76
C THR A 1001 17.72 17.81 18.01
N ARG A 1002 18.14 19.08 17.96
CA ARG A 1002 18.05 19.99 19.11
C ARG A 1002 16.61 20.14 19.60
N VAL A 1003 15.65 20.39 18.70
CA VAL A 1003 14.24 20.55 19.06
C VAL A 1003 13.69 19.24 19.63
N ARG A 1004 14.00 18.10 19.01
CA ARG A 1004 13.53 16.79 19.48
C ARG A 1004 14.10 16.41 20.85
N LEU A 1005 15.37 16.69 21.12
CA LEU A 1005 15.98 16.44 22.43
C LEU A 1005 15.36 17.31 23.54
N ALA A 1006 14.89 18.52 23.19
CA ALA A 1006 14.17 19.38 24.11
C ALA A 1006 12.70 18.94 24.33
N ASP A 1007 12.17 18.09 23.45
CA ASP A 1007 10.78 17.65 23.42
C ASP A 1007 10.58 16.41 24.32
N ARG A 1008 10.72 16.62 25.63
CA ARG A 1008 10.48 15.63 26.68
C ARG A 1008 9.17 15.90 27.40
N PHE A 1009 8.53 14.86 27.94
CA PHE A 1009 7.32 15.02 28.73
C PHE A 1009 7.58 15.92 29.96
N ASN A 1010 8.71 15.68 30.62
CA ASN A 1010 9.21 16.44 31.76
C ASN A 1010 10.76 16.38 31.78
N PRO A 1011 11.44 17.39 32.38
CA PRO A 1011 12.88 17.32 32.58
C PRO A 1011 13.26 16.08 33.40
N GLY A 1012 14.23 15.31 32.92
CA GLY A 1012 14.64 14.05 33.56
C GLY A 1012 16.09 13.69 33.26
N PRO A 1013 16.60 12.59 33.85
CA PRO A 1013 17.97 12.15 33.61
C PRO A 1013 18.17 11.65 32.17
N VAL A 1014 19.44 11.56 31.77
CA VAL A 1014 19.88 10.84 30.58
C VAL A 1014 19.88 9.35 30.93
N THR A 1015 19.02 8.56 30.29
CA THR A 1015 18.81 7.13 30.57
C THR A 1015 18.23 6.47 29.34
N LEU A 1016 18.28 5.14 29.25
CA LEU A 1016 17.57 4.37 28.22
C LEU A 1016 16.23 3.82 28.71
N ASP A 1017 15.89 3.96 30.00
CA ASP A 1017 14.58 3.54 30.53
C ASP A 1017 13.47 4.43 29.98
N GLY A 1018 12.72 3.89 29.02
CA GLY A 1018 11.60 4.57 28.38
C GLY A 1018 10.40 4.90 29.29
N THR A 1019 10.39 4.41 30.54
CA THR A 1019 9.37 4.71 31.56
C THR A 1019 9.84 5.71 32.61
N ALA A 1020 11.09 6.18 32.53
CA ALA A 1020 11.66 7.04 33.57
C ALA A 1020 10.87 8.35 33.78
N TYR A 1021 10.30 8.89 32.70
CA TYR A 1021 9.50 10.11 32.71
C TYR A 1021 8.23 9.96 33.57
N MET A 1022 7.63 8.77 33.61
CA MET A 1022 6.37 8.48 34.33
C MET A 1022 6.45 8.76 35.83
N ASN A 1023 7.64 8.77 36.43
CA ASN A 1023 7.82 9.07 37.86
C ASN A 1023 7.36 10.47 38.27
N ALA A 1024 7.41 11.44 37.36
CA ALA A 1024 7.08 12.83 37.64
C ALA A 1024 6.15 13.45 36.58
N ALA A 1025 5.73 12.65 35.60
CA ALA A 1025 4.82 13.07 34.56
C ALA A 1025 3.38 13.17 35.09
N VAL A 1026 2.75 14.31 34.82
CA VAL A 1026 1.32 14.54 35.03
C VAL A 1026 0.71 14.86 33.67
N HIS A 1027 -0.20 14.00 33.22
CA HIS A 1027 -1.00 14.21 32.02
C HIS A 1027 -2.30 14.95 32.38
N VAL A 1028 -2.91 15.62 31.41
CA VAL A 1028 -4.21 16.27 31.60
C VAL A 1028 -5.22 15.62 30.67
N GLU A 1029 -6.25 15.03 31.26
CA GLU A 1029 -7.33 14.36 30.55
C GLU A 1029 -8.67 15.00 30.97
N SER A 1030 -9.44 15.50 30.01
CA SER A 1030 -10.71 16.23 30.28
C SER A 1030 -10.59 17.29 31.41
N ASP A 1031 -9.53 18.12 31.36
CA ASP A 1031 -9.19 19.15 32.35
C ASP A 1031 -8.87 18.63 33.77
N GLN A 1032 -8.71 17.31 33.95
CA GLN A 1032 -8.29 16.68 35.19
C GLN A 1032 -6.85 16.17 35.11
N PRO A 1033 -6.02 16.39 36.15
CA PRO A 1033 -4.66 15.87 36.18
C PRO A 1033 -4.67 14.34 36.44
N VAL A 1034 -3.82 13.62 35.72
CA VAL A 1034 -3.58 12.18 35.87
C VAL A 1034 -2.08 11.97 36.11
N SER A 1035 -1.73 11.43 37.28
CA SER A 1035 -0.35 11.15 37.66
C SER A 1035 0.11 9.80 37.12
N LEU A 1036 1.05 9.82 36.19
CA LEU A 1036 1.53 8.59 35.53
C LEU A 1036 2.35 7.68 36.46
N LYS A 1037 2.75 8.20 37.63
CA LYS A 1037 3.49 7.44 38.64
C LYS A 1037 2.68 6.26 39.14
N TRP A 1038 1.39 6.45 39.39
CA TRP A 1038 0.53 5.42 39.96
C TRP A 1038 0.26 4.29 38.96
N ASP A 1039 0.04 4.64 37.69
CA ASP A 1039 -0.03 3.67 36.59
C ASP A 1039 1.30 2.91 36.44
N ARG A 1040 2.46 3.56 36.58
CA ARG A 1040 3.77 2.90 36.51
C ARG A 1040 3.92 1.79 37.55
N GLU A 1041 3.50 2.06 38.79
CA GLU A 1041 3.54 1.07 39.88
C GLU A 1041 2.58 -0.10 39.62
N ALA A 1042 1.36 0.19 39.15
CA ALA A 1042 0.38 -0.82 38.75
C ALA A 1042 0.88 -1.71 37.59
N ILE A 1043 1.47 -1.11 36.56
CA ILE A 1043 2.09 -1.82 35.42
C ILE A 1043 3.21 -2.74 35.91
N ARG A 1044 4.06 -2.26 36.83
CA ARG A 1044 5.13 -3.09 37.41
C ARG A 1044 4.56 -4.27 38.17
N TRP A 1045 3.54 -4.04 38.99
CA TRP A 1045 2.88 -5.12 39.72
C TRP A 1045 2.32 -6.18 38.75
N LEU A 1046 1.64 -5.77 37.67
CA LEU A 1046 1.14 -6.71 36.66
C LEU A 1046 2.26 -7.46 35.94
N GLN A 1047 3.36 -6.79 35.61
CA GLN A 1047 4.55 -7.44 35.03
C GLN A 1047 5.17 -8.48 35.96
N ASP A 1048 5.10 -8.28 37.27
CA ASP A 1048 5.78 -9.17 38.23
C ASP A 1048 4.84 -10.30 38.72
N ASN A 1049 3.51 -10.12 38.66
CA ASN A 1049 2.52 -11.03 39.26
C ASN A 1049 1.54 -11.69 38.28
N ALA A 1050 1.26 -11.11 37.11
CA ALA A 1050 0.31 -11.72 36.17
C ALA A 1050 0.92 -12.93 35.46
N VAL A 1051 0.31 -14.10 35.64
CA VAL A 1051 0.72 -15.37 35.03
C VAL A 1051 0.08 -15.51 33.66
N GLY A 1052 0.85 -15.86 32.63
CA GLY A 1052 0.31 -16.10 31.30
C GLY A 1052 0.10 -14.84 30.47
N SER A 1053 -0.97 -14.78 29.69
CA SER A 1053 -1.42 -13.57 28.98
C SER A 1053 -2.91 -13.30 29.22
N PRO A 1054 -3.32 -13.08 30.48
CA PRO A 1054 -4.71 -12.88 30.85
C PRO A 1054 -5.27 -11.56 30.33
N VAL A 1055 -6.59 -11.49 30.14
CA VAL A 1055 -7.24 -10.28 29.64
C VAL A 1055 -7.38 -9.26 30.77
N VAL A 1056 -6.90 -8.05 30.51
CA VAL A 1056 -7.02 -6.90 31.41
C VAL A 1056 -8.07 -5.94 30.87
N LEU A 1057 -9.06 -5.61 31.67
CA LEU A 1057 -10.03 -4.56 31.36
C LEU A 1057 -9.52 -3.21 31.87
N GLU A 1058 -9.36 -2.28 30.95
CA GLU A 1058 -8.93 -0.90 31.20
C GLU A 1058 -9.78 0.08 30.37
N ALA A 1059 -9.70 1.38 30.69
CA ALA A 1059 -10.34 2.41 29.89
C ALA A 1059 -9.84 2.42 28.43
N HIS A 1060 -10.78 2.64 27.51
CA HIS A 1060 -10.49 2.92 26.10
C HIS A 1060 -10.97 4.33 25.73
N HIS A 1061 -10.30 4.94 24.76
CA HIS A 1061 -10.67 6.22 24.15
C HIS A 1061 -10.14 6.25 22.70
N ASP A 1062 -10.40 7.32 21.97
CA ASP A 1062 -9.76 7.61 20.69
C ASP A 1062 -8.22 7.66 20.82
N GLN A 1063 -7.49 7.61 19.70
CA GLN A 1063 -6.03 7.56 19.69
C GLN A 1063 -5.39 8.83 20.27
N TYR A 1064 -4.13 8.71 20.71
CA TYR A 1064 -3.33 9.80 21.31
C TYR A 1064 -3.78 10.27 22.70
N HIS A 1065 -4.71 9.54 23.32
CA HIS A 1065 -5.02 9.64 24.75
C HIS A 1065 -4.17 8.65 25.56
N TRP A 1066 -4.18 8.79 26.88
CA TRP A 1066 -3.48 7.87 27.81
C TRP A 1066 -4.21 6.52 28.02
N SER A 1067 -5.13 6.15 27.12
CA SER A 1067 -5.89 4.90 27.14
C SER A 1067 -5.10 3.71 26.57
N GLY A 1068 -5.46 2.47 26.94
CA GLY A 1068 -4.74 1.26 26.52
C GLY A 1068 -3.32 1.12 27.09
N ARG A 1069 -3.00 1.91 28.13
CA ARG A 1069 -1.68 2.01 28.75
C ARG A 1069 -1.22 0.71 29.39
N ILE A 1070 -2.13 -0.07 29.97
CA ILE A 1070 -1.76 -1.31 30.65
C ILE A 1070 -1.34 -2.33 29.61
N ALA A 1071 -2.14 -2.54 28.57
CA ALA A 1071 -1.78 -3.38 27.44
C ALA A 1071 -0.47 -2.94 26.76
N THR A 1072 -0.27 -1.62 26.61
CA THR A 1072 0.95 -1.04 26.02
C THR A 1072 2.22 -1.47 26.75
N TYR A 1073 2.30 -1.27 28.07
CA TYR A 1073 3.53 -1.52 28.82
C TYR A 1073 3.68 -2.96 29.32
N THR A 1074 2.59 -3.71 29.43
CA THR A 1074 2.63 -5.11 29.91
C THR A 1074 2.59 -6.13 28.78
N GLY A 1075 2.11 -5.76 27.60
CA GLY A 1075 1.78 -6.69 26.51
C GLY A 1075 0.61 -7.62 26.82
N LEU A 1076 -0.16 -7.39 27.90
CA LEU A 1076 -1.37 -8.17 28.18
C LEU A 1076 -2.51 -7.74 27.24
N PRO A 1077 -3.34 -8.68 26.78
CA PRO A 1077 -4.49 -8.34 25.95
C PRO A 1077 -5.53 -7.53 26.72
N THR A 1078 -6.07 -6.47 26.12
CA THR A 1078 -7.26 -5.75 26.61
C THR A 1078 -8.46 -5.97 25.70
N VAL A 1079 -9.67 -5.77 26.25
CA VAL A 1079 -10.94 -5.91 25.50
C VAL A 1079 -10.93 -5.03 24.25
N LEU A 1080 -10.47 -3.78 24.40
CA LEU A 1080 -10.21 -2.86 23.31
C LEU A 1080 -9.16 -1.82 23.70
N GLY A 1081 -8.09 -1.71 22.91
CA GLY A 1081 -7.12 -0.63 23.00
C GLY A 1081 -7.51 0.55 22.10
N TRP A 1082 -6.66 0.89 21.12
CA TRP A 1082 -6.93 1.97 20.17
C TRP A 1082 -7.93 1.56 19.06
N PRO A 1083 -9.16 2.12 19.03
CA PRO A 1083 -10.22 1.63 18.16
C PRO A 1083 -9.92 1.76 16.66
N TRP A 1084 -9.38 2.90 16.22
CA TRP A 1084 -9.13 3.12 14.79
C TRP A 1084 -8.05 2.20 14.21
N HIS A 1085 -6.99 1.91 14.97
CA HIS A 1085 -5.96 0.96 14.54
C HIS A 1085 -6.55 -0.44 14.36
N GLN A 1086 -7.46 -0.84 15.25
CA GLN A 1086 -8.20 -2.09 15.12
C GLN A 1086 -9.15 -2.07 13.92
N ILE A 1087 -9.81 -0.95 13.62
CA ILE A 1087 -10.65 -0.82 12.41
C ILE A 1087 -9.79 -0.97 11.14
N GLN A 1088 -8.62 -0.34 11.06
CA GLN A 1088 -7.74 -0.44 9.90
C GLN A 1088 -7.25 -1.88 9.66
N GLN A 1089 -6.99 -2.64 10.72
CA GLN A 1089 -6.56 -4.04 10.63
C GLN A 1089 -7.70 -5.04 10.45
N ARG A 1090 -8.96 -4.61 10.67
CA ARG A 1090 -10.16 -5.45 10.69
C ARG A 1090 -11.31 -4.74 9.96
N MET A 1091 -11.04 -4.18 8.78
CA MET A 1091 -11.98 -3.30 8.06
C MET A 1091 -13.36 -3.94 7.86
N ASP A 1092 -13.42 -5.22 7.48
CA ASP A 1092 -14.67 -5.96 7.29
C ASP A 1092 -15.37 -6.34 8.61
N TYR A 1093 -14.68 -6.19 9.75
CA TYR A 1093 -15.15 -6.49 11.10
C TYR A 1093 -15.26 -5.23 11.99
N ASP A 1094 -15.40 -4.04 11.40
CA ASP A 1094 -15.48 -2.76 12.13
C ASP A 1094 -16.59 -2.77 13.21
N TYR A 1095 -17.70 -3.47 12.95
CA TYR A 1095 -18.80 -3.65 13.87
C TYR A 1095 -18.38 -4.29 15.20
N ALA A 1096 -17.47 -5.26 15.17
CA ALA A 1096 -16.99 -5.95 16.37
C ALA A 1096 -16.10 -5.03 17.23
N VAL A 1097 -15.33 -4.16 16.59
CA VAL A 1097 -14.53 -3.14 17.28
C VAL A 1097 -15.46 -2.13 17.98
N ARG A 1098 -16.50 -1.65 17.28
CA ARG A 1098 -17.50 -0.73 17.84
C ARG A 1098 -18.33 -1.36 18.97
N GLU A 1099 -18.64 -2.65 18.86
CA GLU A 1099 -19.34 -3.39 19.91
C GLU A 1099 -18.49 -3.51 21.19
N ARG A 1100 -17.19 -3.79 21.05
CA ARG A 1100 -16.24 -3.82 22.18
C ARG A 1100 -16.09 -2.47 22.85
N ALA A 1101 -15.99 -1.38 22.07
CA ALA A 1101 -15.98 -0.02 22.60
C ALA A 1101 -17.23 0.24 23.46
N THR A 1102 -18.39 -0.13 22.93
CA THR A 1102 -19.67 0.00 23.64
C THR A 1102 -19.69 -0.86 24.91
N ALA A 1103 -19.15 -2.08 24.87
CA ALA A 1103 -19.12 -2.98 26.01
C ALA A 1103 -18.20 -2.49 27.14
N VAL A 1104 -17.02 -1.96 26.83
CA VAL A 1104 -16.11 -1.36 27.84
C VAL A 1104 -16.79 -0.17 28.51
N ALA A 1105 -17.38 0.74 27.71
CA ALA A 1105 -18.12 1.89 28.25
C ALA A 1105 -19.33 1.46 29.10
N ALA A 1106 -20.08 0.44 28.67
CA ALA A 1106 -21.20 -0.10 29.42
C ALA A 1106 -20.75 -0.74 30.74
N PHE A 1107 -19.63 -1.48 30.74
CA PHE A 1107 -19.08 -2.10 31.93
C PHE A 1107 -18.74 -1.05 32.99
N TYR A 1108 -18.00 0.01 32.65
CA TYR A 1108 -17.62 1.01 33.65
C TYR A 1108 -18.80 1.90 34.10
N ASN A 1109 -19.78 2.16 33.24
CA ASN A 1109 -20.93 3.03 33.58
C ASN A 1109 -22.13 2.31 34.22
N THR A 1110 -22.29 1.00 34.04
CA THR A 1110 -23.45 0.28 34.58
C THR A 1110 -23.38 0.14 36.11
N SER A 1111 -24.53 0.25 36.78
CA SER A 1111 -24.75 -0.19 38.16
C SER A 1111 -25.38 -1.59 38.25
N ASP A 1112 -25.77 -2.19 37.12
CA ASP A 1112 -26.30 -3.56 37.07
C ASP A 1112 -25.15 -4.59 37.15
N LEU A 1113 -25.11 -5.32 38.26
CA LEU A 1113 -24.10 -6.35 38.55
C LEU A 1113 -24.16 -7.52 37.56
N ARG A 1114 -25.35 -7.88 37.03
CA ARG A 1114 -25.48 -8.98 36.07
C ARG A 1114 -24.87 -8.61 34.73
N LEU A 1115 -25.18 -7.41 34.24
CA LEU A 1115 -24.56 -6.89 33.01
C LEU A 1115 -23.03 -6.81 33.14
N ALA A 1116 -22.52 -6.38 34.30
CA ALA A 1116 -21.08 -6.36 34.56
C ALA A 1116 -20.47 -7.77 34.48
N GLN A 1117 -21.07 -8.77 35.13
CA GLN A 1117 -20.61 -10.17 35.07
C GLN A 1117 -20.66 -10.75 33.66
N ASP A 1118 -21.74 -10.49 32.91
CA ASP A 1118 -21.90 -10.99 31.54
C ASP A 1118 -20.79 -10.45 30.63
N ILE A 1119 -20.38 -9.20 30.81
CA ILE A 1119 -19.27 -8.60 30.05
C ILE A 1119 -17.93 -9.23 30.45
N LEU A 1120 -17.68 -9.43 31.76
CA LEU A 1120 -16.45 -10.08 32.24
C LEU A 1120 -16.31 -11.50 31.66
N LYS A 1121 -17.40 -12.28 31.67
CA LYS A 1121 -17.42 -13.64 31.09
C LYS A 1121 -17.30 -13.63 29.57
N LYS A 1122 -17.96 -12.71 28.88
CA LYS A 1122 -17.93 -12.62 27.41
C LYS A 1122 -16.53 -12.41 26.86
N TYR A 1123 -15.72 -11.57 27.53
CA TYR A 1123 -14.35 -11.27 27.10
C TYR A 1123 -13.27 -11.97 27.93
N ASP A 1124 -13.69 -12.82 28.87
CA ASP A 1124 -12.82 -13.62 29.72
C ASP A 1124 -11.77 -12.78 30.45
N VAL A 1125 -12.26 -11.74 31.11
CA VAL A 1125 -11.48 -10.73 31.84
C VAL A 1125 -11.03 -11.30 33.18
N GLU A 1126 -9.72 -11.30 33.42
CA GLU A 1126 -9.15 -11.73 34.71
C GLU A 1126 -8.77 -10.55 35.58
N TYR A 1127 -8.22 -9.46 35.02
CA TYR A 1127 -7.88 -8.27 35.81
C TYR A 1127 -8.68 -7.05 35.37
N ILE A 1128 -9.12 -6.25 36.34
CA ILE A 1128 -9.87 -5.01 36.10
C ILE A 1128 -9.11 -3.86 36.73
N VAL A 1129 -8.80 -2.84 35.93
CA VAL A 1129 -8.08 -1.66 36.37
C VAL A 1129 -9.05 -0.52 36.61
N VAL A 1130 -8.95 0.11 37.78
CA VAL A 1130 -9.68 1.31 38.17
C VAL A 1130 -8.67 2.35 38.66
N GLY A 1131 -8.19 3.19 37.73
CA GLY A 1131 -7.25 4.26 37.98
C GLY A 1131 -7.88 5.65 37.91
N GLU A 1132 -7.03 6.68 37.98
CA GLU A 1132 -7.42 8.08 37.79
C GLU A 1132 -8.09 8.28 36.42
N LEU A 1133 -7.58 7.63 35.35
CA LEU A 1133 -8.16 7.71 34.01
C LEU A 1133 -9.60 7.18 33.94
N GLU A 1134 -9.86 6.01 34.53
CA GLU A 1134 -11.21 5.45 34.60
C GLU A 1134 -12.17 6.36 35.39
N ARG A 1135 -11.70 7.01 36.45
CA ARG A 1135 -12.49 7.97 37.25
C ARG A 1135 -12.82 9.27 36.51
N VAL A 1136 -11.99 9.65 35.54
CA VAL A 1136 -12.23 10.84 34.69
C VAL A 1136 -13.31 10.55 33.64
N HIS A 1137 -13.26 9.39 32.97
CA HIS A 1137 -14.12 9.12 31.82
C HIS A 1137 -15.47 8.46 32.16
N TYR A 1138 -15.60 7.80 33.30
CA TYR A 1138 -16.77 6.98 33.64
C TYR A 1138 -17.51 7.48 34.88
N SER A 1139 -18.82 7.22 34.94
CA SER A 1139 -19.67 7.73 36.02
C SER A 1139 -19.36 7.13 37.38
N GLN A 1140 -19.40 7.95 38.43
CA GLN A 1140 -19.19 7.51 39.82
C GLN A 1140 -20.16 6.39 40.22
N ALA A 1141 -21.45 6.50 39.84
CA ALA A 1141 -22.47 5.49 40.11
C ALA A 1141 -22.11 4.11 39.53
N GLY A 1142 -21.41 4.07 38.39
CA GLY A 1142 -20.91 2.83 37.82
C GLY A 1142 -19.67 2.31 38.55
N LEU A 1143 -18.81 3.17 39.08
CA LEU A 1143 -17.60 2.76 39.80
C LEU A 1143 -17.89 2.28 41.23
N ASP A 1144 -18.96 2.75 41.86
CA ASP A 1144 -19.34 2.34 43.22
C ASP A 1144 -19.66 0.83 43.30
N LYS A 1145 -20.03 0.20 42.17
CA LYS A 1145 -20.34 -1.25 42.11
C LYS A 1145 -19.17 -2.16 42.49
N PHE A 1146 -17.92 -1.70 42.40
CA PHE A 1146 -16.77 -2.58 42.66
C PHE A 1146 -16.73 -3.04 44.13
N ALA A 1147 -17.23 -2.22 45.06
CA ALA A 1147 -17.41 -2.64 46.45
C ALA A 1147 -18.42 -3.78 46.55
N GLU A 1148 -19.59 -3.64 45.90
CA GLU A 1148 -20.63 -4.67 45.88
C GLU A 1148 -20.19 -5.97 45.19
N LEU A 1149 -19.43 -5.87 44.10
CA LEU A 1149 -18.86 -7.03 43.42
C LEU A 1149 -17.83 -7.77 44.28
N ALA A 1150 -17.04 -7.03 45.07
CA ALA A 1150 -16.06 -7.60 45.99
C ALA A 1150 -16.77 -8.28 47.18
N ASP A 1151 -17.77 -7.63 47.77
CA ASP A 1151 -18.58 -8.19 48.87
C ASP A 1151 -19.35 -9.44 48.43
N ALA A 1152 -19.80 -9.49 47.17
CA ALA A 1152 -20.43 -10.66 46.57
C ALA A 1152 -19.44 -11.79 46.21
N GLY A 1153 -18.12 -11.60 46.43
CA GLY A 1153 -17.09 -12.59 46.16
C GLY A 1153 -16.86 -12.87 44.66
N LEU A 1154 -17.21 -11.93 43.78
CA LEU A 1154 -17.06 -12.07 42.32
C LEU A 1154 -15.74 -11.52 41.81
N ILE A 1155 -15.15 -10.59 42.55
CA ILE A 1155 -13.83 -10.02 42.31
C ILE A 1155 -13.07 -9.93 43.63
N SER A 1156 -11.74 -9.97 43.58
CA SER A 1156 -10.86 -9.78 44.74
C SER A 1156 -9.89 -8.63 44.50
N LEU A 1157 -9.68 -7.77 45.50
CA LEU A 1157 -8.66 -6.73 45.45
C LEU A 1157 -7.26 -7.36 45.51
N VAL A 1158 -6.42 -7.08 44.51
CA VAL A 1158 -5.07 -7.67 44.40
C VAL A 1158 -3.95 -6.62 44.43
N PHE A 1159 -4.24 -5.37 44.08
CA PHE A 1159 -3.30 -4.26 44.17
C PHE A 1159 -4.02 -2.95 44.43
N HIS A 1160 -3.42 -2.09 45.26
CA HIS A 1160 -3.93 -0.75 45.55
C HIS A 1160 -2.78 0.20 45.85
N ASN A 1161 -2.78 1.37 45.22
CA ASN A 1161 -1.98 2.54 45.59
C ASN A 1161 -2.86 3.80 45.56
N GLU A 1162 -2.24 4.99 45.72
CA GLU A 1162 -2.98 6.26 45.82
C GLU A 1162 -3.86 6.58 44.60
N GLY A 1163 -3.48 6.13 43.39
CA GLY A 1163 -4.19 6.45 42.15
C GLY A 1163 -4.88 5.28 41.45
N VAL A 1164 -4.44 4.05 41.68
CA VAL A 1164 -4.85 2.86 40.92
C VAL A 1164 -5.22 1.70 41.84
N THR A 1165 -6.33 1.05 41.51
CA THR A 1165 -6.80 -0.18 42.15
C THR A 1165 -6.96 -1.27 41.09
N ILE A 1166 -6.45 -2.47 41.35
CA ILE A 1166 -6.61 -3.63 40.47
C ILE A 1166 -7.40 -4.71 41.20
N TYR A 1167 -8.45 -5.19 40.55
CA TYR A 1167 -9.23 -6.34 40.98
C TYR A 1167 -8.94 -7.53 40.09
N GLN A 1168 -8.96 -8.73 40.66
CA GLN A 1168 -8.96 -10.00 39.93
C GLN A 1168 -10.38 -10.55 39.89
N SER A 1169 -10.87 -10.99 38.74
CA SER A 1169 -12.15 -11.66 38.59
C SER A 1169 -12.04 -13.10 39.09
N LEU A 1170 -13.01 -13.54 39.90
CA LEU A 1170 -13.09 -14.91 40.44
C LEU A 1170 -14.08 -15.77 39.64
N ASN A 1171 -14.27 -15.43 38.36
CA ASN A 1171 -15.26 -16.05 37.46
C ASN A 1171 -14.98 -17.51 37.13
#